data_AF-A0A2T6GSB1-F1
#
_entry.id   AF-A0A2T6GSB1-F1
#
_cell.length_a   1.000
_cell.length_b   1.000
_cell.length_c   1.000
_cell.angle_alpha   90.00
_cell.angle_beta   90.00
_cell.angle_gamma   90.00
#
_symmetry.space_group_name_H-M   'P 1'
#
loop_
_entity.id
_entity.type
_entity.pdbx_description
1 polymer ?
#
loop_
_entity_poly.entity_id
_entity_poly.type
_entity_poly.pdbx_seq_one_letter_code
_entity_poly.pdbx_strand_id
1 'polypeptide(L)'
;MSPVPSRPSAPSEKSLSRLLLELLWQLSALLIPIFLVTVLPPPLALAVVLGCAAGMALAARLGWPRTGRAMARLMISAVFGLGFSLGRALPAYWDIAAAFASILVGMGTISHLERRLGLVQAPAASTSAWGGSEPQSTPEGLPIRVFNQGEIAMGGPTYCDYLFPDGVLLQGLGSSARFSSDGRYFAAPLPSRQRWGLAILDRSLRRLYRCDHSEFWELDAFSEERLSGRHSPLVDNGSRHASLATLLEGAEAIDLLAVADLWLEPGAWVDSLARQSFEEQSPDGRHRLQARMLLPRCLRDLPHPLEPLRAPPYQLSLDGQPTGLLIGADSPRCWSRDSRSLACSAREEQQPDLAATWLWQADHGWRPLPAPWVASPAEPSFYPGPLLELDSHYLRHAAYLDCAEADRGRYGYRLHSIHSDTETSVGHDPEGCLQVAPLPLVRTRVRQPLDSGGQRGDSQIESEPLLDGQRALFSWLADDEHGLGAYACRIGDWQLPGRWRLDHRVSDCRRYLALLPVARLPLVSDRAVVADLQQRRLLHSPPLLAARLLDLRHGQLSLAVIVGRLDQDLPSSPLQRFNQPAPVPDDAAAFCAEQDGSQLCYQRQRLQITEQQLLPLADWRLVDRPQAAVAEGDFIQPAPDGRDAAWLFGSETEYADSWLRESSPRLGGHLLTASGCALTDLAPSLIWSADGRYLALTRLRLDVEDGHRAWQLLLLDVHQRSLRIAPQWLRHRPLLRRFDHQDLELRLFERDWQAADDADPGRSLRLPLAELLALPAQALEPHQGLWLLAADAHLAGAWQALARPEHPAFGPAA
;
A
#
# COMPACT_ATOMS: atom_id res chain seq x y z
N MET A 1 0.03 61.76 -8.87
CA MET A 1 -0.71 62.24 -7.68
C MET A 1 -2.18 62.38 -8.04
N SER A 2 -2.99 61.46 -7.52
CA SER A 2 -4.43 61.53 -7.22
C SER A 2 -4.86 60.13 -6.72
N PRO A 3 -5.89 60.04 -5.86
CA PRO A 3 -5.78 59.36 -4.58
C PRO A 3 -6.21 57.89 -4.58
N VAL A 4 -5.64 57.15 -3.62
CA VAL A 4 -6.01 55.79 -3.22
C VAL A 4 -7.46 55.80 -2.67
N PRO A 5 -8.36 54.93 -3.16
CA PRO A 5 -9.66 54.72 -2.54
C PRO A 5 -9.51 53.95 -1.22
N SER A 6 -10.13 54.50 -0.18
CA SER A 6 -10.19 54.02 1.20
C SER A 6 -10.63 52.55 1.33
N ARG A 7 -9.88 51.77 2.13
CA ARG A 7 -10.31 50.47 2.66
C ARG A 7 -11.66 50.62 3.39
N PRO A 8 -12.61 49.69 3.22
CA PRO A 8 -13.78 49.63 4.08
C PRO A 8 -13.34 49.36 5.54
N SER A 9 -13.89 50.16 6.45
CA SER A 9 -13.66 50.09 7.89
C SER A 9 -14.03 48.72 8.46
N ALA A 10 -13.11 48.11 9.22
CA ALA A 10 -13.37 46.91 10.01
C ALA A 10 -14.56 47.14 10.96
N PRO A 11 -15.42 46.13 11.20
CA PRO A 11 -16.48 46.24 12.19
C PRO A 11 -15.88 46.50 13.58
N SER A 12 -16.34 47.58 14.22
CA SER A 12 -16.01 47.99 15.59
C SER A 12 -15.98 46.80 16.55
N GLU A 13 -14.79 46.39 16.99
CA GLU A 13 -14.59 45.37 18.01
C GLU A 13 -15.21 45.87 19.33
N LYS A 14 -16.25 45.17 19.81
CA LYS A 14 -16.86 45.45 21.12
C LYS A 14 -15.79 45.26 22.21
N SER A 15 -15.62 46.26 23.08
CA SER A 15 -14.65 46.17 24.19
C SER A 15 -14.93 44.96 25.09
N LEU A 16 -13.87 44.31 25.57
CA LEU A 16 -13.93 43.16 26.48
C LEU A 16 -14.84 43.43 27.70
N SER A 17 -14.81 44.66 28.22
CA SER A 17 -15.67 45.11 29.32
C SER A 17 -17.16 45.06 28.98
N ARG A 18 -17.53 45.42 27.75
CA ARG A 18 -18.91 45.36 27.27
C ARG A 18 -19.35 43.92 27.01
N LEU A 19 -18.46 43.08 26.49
CA LEU A 19 -18.72 41.64 26.31
C LEU A 19 -18.92 40.93 27.65
N LEU A 20 -18.12 41.25 28.67
CA LEU A 20 -18.28 40.71 30.03
C LEU A 20 -19.59 41.16 30.69
N LEU A 21 -19.99 42.43 30.53
CA LEU A 21 -21.28 42.93 31.01
C LEU A 21 -22.46 42.29 30.25
N GLU A 22 -22.36 42.13 28.93
CA GLU A 22 -23.36 41.43 28.11
C GLU A 22 -23.47 39.95 28.55
N LEU A 23 -22.35 39.28 28.85
CA LEU A 23 -22.32 37.90 29.35
C LEU A 23 -22.92 37.79 30.76
N LEU A 24 -22.55 38.66 31.70
CA LEU A 24 -23.11 38.72 33.06
C LEU A 24 -24.63 38.95 33.01
N TRP A 25 -25.09 39.83 32.12
CA TRP A 25 -26.51 40.07 31.91
C TRP A 25 -27.22 38.84 31.34
N GLN A 26 -26.65 38.18 30.33
CA GLN A 26 -27.24 36.97 29.75
C GLN A 26 -27.28 35.80 30.74
N LEU A 27 -26.23 35.60 31.53
CA LEU A 27 -26.19 34.60 32.60
C LEU A 27 -27.24 34.91 33.67
N SER A 28 -27.37 36.16 34.10
CA SER A 28 -28.38 36.58 35.08
C SER A 28 -29.80 36.37 34.54
N ALA A 29 -30.05 36.75 33.29
CA ALA A 29 -31.35 36.58 32.63
C ALA A 29 -31.75 35.11 32.46
N LEU A 30 -30.78 34.19 32.37
CA LEU A 30 -31.03 32.76 32.28
C LEU A 30 -31.18 32.09 33.65
N LEU A 31 -30.24 32.35 34.57
CA LEU A 31 -30.11 31.65 35.85
C LEU A 31 -31.12 32.11 36.90
N ILE A 32 -31.46 33.40 36.96
CA ILE A 32 -32.42 33.92 37.95
C ILE A 32 -33.80 33.25 37.78
N PRO A 33 -34.38 33.15 36.57
CA PRO A 33 -35.66 32.45 36.41
C PRO A 33 -35.57 30.95 36.72
N ILE A 34 -34.47 30.27 36.37
CA ILE A 34 -34.26 28.85 36.72
C ILE A 34 -34.30 28.69 38.24
N PHE A 35 -33.55 29.51 38.97
CA PHE A 35 -33.49 29.47 40.42
C PHE A 35 -34.86 29.73 41.06
N LEU A 36 -35.57 30.79 40.63
CA LEU A 36 -36.89 31.13 41.17
C LEU A 36 -37.89 29.98 40.99
N VAL A 37 -37.88 29.31 39.85
CA VAL A 37 -38.78 28.17 39.59
C VAL A 37 -38.35 26.91 40.36
N THR A 38 -37.05 26.70 40.58
CA THR A 38 -36.51 25.55 41.34
C THR A 38 -36.96 25.55 42.82
N VAL A 39 -37.07 26.72 43.43
CA VAL A 39 -37.47 26.87 44.84
C VAL A 39 -38.97 26.59 45.05
N LEU A 40 -39.79 26.75 44.00
CA LEU A 40 -41.22 26.45 44.06
C LEU A 40 -41.47 24.94 44.20
N PRO A 41 -42.58 24.53 44.85
CA PRO A 41 -43.02 23.14 44.82
C PRO A 41 -43.44 22.74 43.39
N PRO A 42 -43.29 21.47 42.99
CA PRO A 42 -43.52 21.00 41.63
C PRO A 42 -44.83 21.45 40.95
N PRO A 43 -46.02 21.43 41.62
CA PRO A 43 -47.25 21.89 40.97
C PRO A 43 -47.23 23.39 40.63
N LEU A 44 -46.58 24.22 41.45
CA LEU A 44 -46.44 25.66 41.16
C LEU A 44 -45.40 25.91 40.07
N ALA A 45 -44.29 25.16 40.06
CA ALA A 45 -43.31 25.22 38.98
C ALA A 45 -43.93 24.83 37.62
N LEU A 46 -44.79 23.80 37.60
CA LEU A 46 -45.53 23.40 36.40
C LEU A 46 -46.52 24.48 35.95
N ALA A 47 -47.20 25.14 36.90
CA ALA A 47 -48.10 26.24 36.58
C ALA A 47 -47.38 27.42 35.89
N VAL A 48 -46.12 27.71 36.28
CA VAL A 48 -45.29 28.73 35.62
C VAL A 48 -44.97 28.33 34.17
N VAL A 49 -44.57 27.08 33.93
CA VAL A 49 -44.29 26.57 32.57
C VAL A 49 -45.54 26.68 31.68
N LEU A 50 -46.71 26.28 32.20
CA LEU A 50 -47.98 26.38 31.48
C LEU A 50 -48.39 27.84 31.24
N GLY A 51 -48.13 28.74 32.19
CA GLY A 51 -48.36 30.18 32.03
C GLY A 51 -47.51 30.79 30.91
N CYS A 52 -46.22 30.43 30.84
CA CYS A 52 -45.34 30.86 29.73
C CYS A 52 -45.80 30.31 28.38
N ALA A 53 -46.24 29.05 28.32
CA ALA A 53 -46.80 28.44 27.11
C ALA A 53 -48.07 29.16 26.64
N ALA A 54 -48.99 29.47 27.56
CA ALA A 54 -50.20 30.24 27.27
C ALA A 54 -49.86 31.66 26.79
N GLY A 55 -48.89 32.33 27.43
CA GLY A 55 -48.39 33.63 27.00
C GLY A 55 -47.75 33.61 25.61
N MET A 56 -47.00 32.56 25.27
CA MET A 56 -46.44 32.34 23.94
C MET A 56 -47.55 32.18 22.88
N ALA A 57 -48.55 31.34 23.16
CA ALA A 57 -49.67 31.11 22.25
C ALA A 57 -50.53 32.38 22.05
N LEU A 58 -50.75 33.16 23.11
CA LEU A 58 -51.47 34.44 23.05
C LEU A 58 -50.68 35.47 22.24
N ALA A 59 -49.36 35.58 22.47
CA ALA A 59 -48.49 36.49 21.72
C ALA A 59 -48.40 36.12 20.23
N ALA A 60 -48.37 34.82 19.90
CA ALA A 60 -48.43 34.34 18.52
C ALA A 60 -49.77 34.69 17.86
N ARG A 61 -50.90 34.51 18.57
CA ARG A 61 -52.24 34.89 18.09
C ARG A 61 -52.43 36.40 17.89
N LEU A 62 -51.81 37.22 18.73
CA LEU A 62 -51.83 38.69 18.62
C LEU A 62 -50.80 39.24 17.63
N GLY A 63 -50.01 38.38 16.96
CA GLY A 63 -49.02 38.81 15.97
C GLY A 63 -47.79 39.51 16.55
N TRP A 64 -47.42 39.20 17.80
CA TRP A 64 -46.28 39.78 18.51
C TRP A 64 -45.09 38.80 18.61
N PRO A 65 -44.33 38.58 17.53
CA PRO A 65 -43.30 37.53 17.47
C PRO A 65 -42.09 37.80 18.38
N ARG A 66 -41.85 39.05 18.79
CA ARG A 66 -40.79 39.39 19.75
C ARG A 66 -41.17 38.95 21.16
N THR A 67 -42.40 39.22 21.56
CA THR A 67 -42.95 38.83 22.87
C THR A 67 -43.10 37.30 22.95
N GLY A 68 -43.54 36.65 21.86
CA GLY A 68 -43.58 35.19 21.76
C GLY A 68 -42.20 34.54 21.98
N ARG A 69 -41.15 35.06 21.34
CA ARG A 69 -39.77 34.58 21.53
C ARG A 69 -39.22 34.86 22.94
N ALA A 70 -39.57 35.99 23.55
CA ALA A 70 -39.20 36.29 24.94
C ALA A 70 -39.85 35.30 25.92
N MET A 71 -41.13 34.97 25.71
CA MET A 71 -41.84 33.95 26.51
C MET A 71 -41.27 32.55 26.29
N ALA A 72 -40.81 32.22 25.08
CA ALA A 72 -40.13 30.94 24.82
C ALA A 72 -38.82 30.81 25.59
N ARG A 73 -38.01 31.87 25.65
CA ARG A 73 -36.78 31.90 26.47
C ARG A 73 -37.08 31.71 27.95
N LEU A 74 -38.11 32.38 28.48
CA LEU A 74 -38.54 32.19 29.86
C LEU A 74 -39.08 30.78 30.12
N MET A 75 -39.79 30.20 29.16
CA MET A 75 -40.31 28.84 29.24
C MET A 75 -39.17 27.80 29.30
N ILE A 76 -38.08 27.99 28.54
CA ILE A 76 -36.88 27.16 28.63
C ILE A 76 -36.32 27.20 30.06
N SER A 77 -36.08 28.39 30.60
CA SER A 77 -35.62 28.54 31.99
C SER A 77 -36.58 27.92 33.01
N ALA A 78 -37.89 28.06 32.82
CA ALA A 78 -38.89 27.47 33.69
C ALA A 78 -38.91 25.93 33.62
N VAL A 79 -38.65 25.33 32.46
CA VAL A 79 -38.52 23.88 32.31
C VAL A 79 -37.29 23.35 33.05
N PHE A 80 -36.14 24.02 32.95
CA PHE A 80 -34.96 23.68 33.74
C PHE A 80 -35.25 23.79 35.24
N GLY A 81 -35.90 24.88 35.69
CA GLY A 81 -36.29 25.04 37.09
C GLY A 81 -37.31 24.00 37.58
N LEU A 82 -38.27 23.61 36.74
CA LEU A 82 -39.23 22.54 37.02
C LEU A 82 -38.52 21.19 37.18
N GLY A 83 -37.55 20.89 36.32
CA GLY A 83 -36.75 19.66 36.43
C GLY A 83 -36.01 19.56 37.75
N PHE A 84 -35.34 20.62 38.18
CA PHE A 84 -34.66 20.67 39.48
C PHE A 84 -35.65 20.65 40.67
N SER A 85 -36.81 21.32 40.55
CA SER A 85 -37.87 21.27 41.56
C SER A 85 -38.42 19.85 41.75
N LEU A 86 -38.66 19.11 40.65
CA LEU A 86 -39.07 17.71 40.65
C LEU A 86 -38.00 16.79 41.23
N GLY A 87 -36.73 17.00 40.85
CA GLY A 87 -35.61 16.25 41.41
C GLY A 87 -35.53 16.38 42.92
N ARG A 88 -35.63 17.62 43.45
CA ARG A 88 -35.61 17.87 44.90
C ARG A 88 -36.80 17.26 45.66
N ALA A 89 -37.96 17.13 45.00
CA ALA A 89 -39.18 16.60 45.62
C ALA A 89 -39.23 15.06 45.64
N LEU A 90 -38.35 14.40 44.89
CA LEU A 90 -38.31 12.94 44.77
C LEU A 90 -37.15 12.33 45.59
N PRO A 91 -37.25 11.05 45.96
CA PRO A 91 -36.15 10.36 46.65
C PRO A 91 -34.87 10.27 45.81
N ALA A 92 -33.70 10.19 46.46
CA ALA A 92 -32.36 10.25 45.86
C ALA A 92 -32.03 9.20 44.77
N TYR A 93 -32.89 8.19 44.57
CA TYR A 93 -32.70 7.20 43.49
C TYR A 93 -33.45 7.57 42.21
N TRP A 94 -34.40 8.51 42.27
CA TRP A 94 -35.18 9.00 41.12
C TRP A 94 -34.95 10.49 40.80
N ASP A 95 -34.30 11.24 41.69
CA ASP A 95 -34.16 12.70 41.60
C ASP A 95 -33.49 13.16 40.29
N ILE A 96 -32.34 12.61 39.93
CA ILE A 96 -31.58 12.96 38.71
C ILE A 96 -32.34 12.48 37.47
N ALA A 97 -32.87 11.26 37.49
CA ALA A 97 -33.58 10.68 36.35
C ALA A 97 -34.86 11.46 36.01
N ALA A 98 -35.65 11.83 37.02
CA ALA A 98 -36.87 12.61 36.84
C ALA A 98 -36.59 14.06 36.41
N ALA A 99 -35.53 14.68 36.94
CA ALA A 99 -35.08 16.00 36.51
C ALA A 99 -34.66 15.98 35.03
N PHE A 100 -33.86 14.99 34.63
CA PHE A 100 -33.37 14.88 33.26
C PHE A 100 -34.51 14.57 32.26
N ALA A 101 -35.39 13.62 32.60
CA ALA A 101 -36.51 13.26 31.75
C ALA A 101 -37.49 14.43 31.54
N SER A 102 -37.81 15.18 32.61
CA SER A 102 -38.70 16.33 32.52
C SER A 102 -38.10 17.48 31.71
N ILE A 103 -36.79 17.71 31.79
CA ILE A 103 -36.09 18.72 30.96
C ILE A 103 -36.12 18.30 29.48
N LEU A 104 -35.80 17.05 29.15
CA LEU A 104 -35.81 16.57 27.76
C LEU A 104 -37.21 16.66 27.13
N VAL A 105 -38.23 16.18 27.84
CA VAL A 105 -39.62 16.25 27.38
C VAL A 105 -40.09 17.70 27.27
N GLY A 106 -39.74 18.54 28.26
CA GLY A 106 -40.05 19.97 28.24
C GLY A 106 -39.41 20.70 27.06
N MET A 107 -38.13 20.45 26.77
CA MET A 107 -37.44 21.05 25.63
C MET A 107 -38.03 20.59 24.28
N GLY A 108 -38.37 19.30 24.16
CA GLY A 108 -39.02 18.77 22.97
C GLY A 108 -40.40 19.39 22.71
N THR A 109 -41.19 19.56 23.76
CA THR A 109 -42.51 20.19 23.66
C THR A 109 -42.44 21.69 23.34
N ILE A 110 -41.46 22.42 23.89
CA ILE A 110 -41.20 23.82 23.51
C ILE A 110 -40.86 23.92 22.02
N SER A 111 -39.90 23.12 21.53
CA SER A 111 -39.49 23.17 20.12
C SER A 111 -40.66 22.87 19.17
N HIS A 112 -41.50 21.88 19.52
CA HIS A 112 -42.70 21.57 18.76
C HIS A 112 -43.71 22.73 18.77
N LEU A 113 -43.92 23.37 19.92
CA LEU A 113 -44.82 24.52 20.06
C LEU A 113 -44.32 25.73 19.27
N GLU A 114 -43.03 26.04 19.31
CA GLU A 114 -42.43 27.15 18.54
C GLU A 114 -42.58 26.96 17.02
N ARG A 115 -42.38 25.73 16.52
CA ARG A 115 -42.60 25.39 15.10
C ARG A 115 -44.07 25.51 14.72
N ARG A 116 -44.97 24.97 15.55
CA ARG A 116 -46.42 25.03 15.29
C ARG A 116 -46.95 26.47 15.30
N LEU A 117 -46.39 27.34 16.12
CA LEU A 117 -46.75 28.76 16.21
C LEU A 117 -46.03 29.64 15.17
N GLY A 118 -45.20 29.07 14.28
CA GLY A 118 -44.52 29.79 13.20
C GLY A 118 -43.43 30.76 13.69
N LEU A 119 -42.86 30.53 14.87
CA LEU A 119 -41.86 31.40 15.48
C LEU A 119 -40.42 31.12 14.99
N VAL A 120 -40.20 30.03 14.23
CA VAL A 120 -38.91 29.59 13.65
C VAL A 120 -39.11 29.08 12.21
N GLN A 121 -38.26 29.48 11.26
CA GLN A 121 -38.23 28.95 9.87
C GLN A 121 -37.33 27.71 9.77
N ALA A 122 -37.68 26.75 8.90
CA ALA A 122 -36.88 25.55 8.66
C ALA A 122 -35.68 25.84 7.72
N PRO A 123 -34.48 25.32 7.99
CA PRO A 123 -33.34 25.45 7.08
C PRO A 123 -33.54 24.60 5.81
N ALA A 124 -33.03 25.08 4.67
CA ALA A 124 -32.97 24.32 3.42
C ALA A 124 -32.06 23.09 3.58
N ALA A 125 -32.37 22.00 2.88
CA ALA A 125 -31.61 20.76 2.94
C ALA A 125 -30.15 20.99 2.50
N SER A 126 -29.21 20.83 3.43
CA SER A 126 -27.77 20.88 3.16
C SER A 126 -27.36 19.64 2.36
N THR A 127 -26.57 19.81 1.30
CA THR A 127 -25.93 18.69 0.61
C THR A 127 -24.48 18.54 1.02
N SER A 128 -24.02 17.30 0.96
CA SER A 128 -22.78 16.84 1.54
C SER A 128 -21.76 16.51 0.46
N ALA A 129 -20.52 16.95 0.66
CA ALA A 129 -19.39 16.49 -0.12
C ALA A 129 -19.01 15.02 0.16
N TRP A 130 -19.55 14.41 1.22
CA TRP A 130 -19.35 13.00 1.62
C TRP A 130 -20.43 12.04 1.09
N GLY A 131 -21.16 12.46 0.06
CA GLY A 131 -22.14 11.63 -0.63
C GLY A 131 -23.53 11.63 -0.02
N GLY A 132 -24.45 10.90 -0.68
CA GLY A 132 -25.83 10.70 -0.24
C GLY A 132 -26.79 11.85 -0.59
N SER A 133 -26.32 12.80 -1.40
CA SER A 133 -27.10 13.96 -1.84
C SER A 133 -26.91 14.31 -3.32
N GLU A 134 -26.44 13.34 -4.09
CA GLU A 134 -26.30 13.45 -5.53
C GLU A 134 -27.69 13.62 -6.16
N PRO A 135 -27.85 14.53 -7.13
CA PRO A 135 -29.11 14.65 -7.86
C PRO A 135 -29.37 13.36 -8.65
N GLN A 136 -30.48 12.69 -8.34
CA GLN A 136 -30.94 11.47 -9.02
C GLN A 136 -31.96 11.76 -10.13
N SER A 137 -32.40 13.00 -10.25
CA SER A 137 -33.31 13.45 -11.30
C SER A 137 -32.94 14.85 -11.79
N THR A 138 -33.23 15.14 -13.04
CA THR A 138 -33.16 16.49 -13.59
C THR A 138 -34.30 17.35 -13.05
N PRO A 139 -34.25 18.70 -13.20
CA PRO A 139 -35.34 19.59 -12.81
C PRO A 139 -36.67 19.27 -13.52
N GLU A 140 -36.61 18.65 -14.70
CA GLU A 140 -37.79 18.18 -15.45
C GLU A 140 -38.35 16.84 -14.92
N GLY A 141 -37.73 16.24 -13.90
CA GLY A 141 -38.15 14.98 -13.29
C GLY A 141 -37.66 13.72 -14.02
N LEU A 142 -36.72 13.85 -14.96
CA LEU A 142 -36.16 12.71 -15.67
C LEU A 142 -35.02 12.09 -14.85
N PRO A 143 -34.89 10.75 -14.82
CA PRO A 143 -33.89 10.09 -14.00
C PRO A 143 -32.46 10.35 -14.50
N ILE A 144 -31.53 10.54 -13.56
CA ILE A 144 -30.09 10.61 -13.78
C ILE A 144 -29.49 9.33 -13.22
N ARG A 145 -28.69 8.64 -14.02
CA ARG A 145 -27.98 7.45 -13.57
C ARG A 145 -26.65 7.86 -12.95
N VAL A 146 -26.51 7.64 -11.65
CA VAL A 146 -25.30 7.90 -10.87
C VAL A 146 -24.59 6.58 -10.60
N PHE A 147 -23.30 6.49 -10.93
CA PHE A 147 -22.50 5.26 -10.79
C PHE A 147 -21.01 5.59 -10.59
N ASN A 148 -20.17 4.55 -10.44
CA ASN A 148 -18.73 4.68 -10.17
C ASN A 148 -18.42 5.58 -8.95
N GLN A 149 -19.15 5.37 -7.85
CA GLN A 149 -18.94 6.12 -6.61
C GLN A 149 -17.64 5.70 -5.93
N GLY A 150 -16.86 6.68 -5.47
CA GLY A 150 -15.61 6.44 -4.73
C GLY A 150 -15.24 7.62 -3.84
N GLU A 151 -14.21 7.42 -3.03
CA GLU A 151 -13.64 8.44 -2.14
C GLU A 151 -12.21 8.80 -2.58
N ILE A 152 -11.80 10.06 -2.41
CA ILE A 152 -10.45 10.51 -2.79
C ILE A 152 -9.37 9.98 -1.84
N ALA A 153 -9.76 9.75 -0.59
CA ALA A 153 -8.95 9.20 0.48
C ALA A 153 -9.91 8.60 1.51
N MET A 154 -9.44 7.70 2.38
CA MET A 154 -10.28 7.07 3.40
C MET A 154 -11.03 8.12 4.24
N GLY A 155 -12.36 8.13 4.17
CA GLY A 155 -13.23 9.08 4.89
C GLY A 155 -13.28 10.49 4.28
N GLY A 156 -12.78 10.67 3.05
CA GLY A 156 -12.77 11.93 2.33
C GLY A 156 -14.02 12.16 1.48
N PRO A 157 -14.12 13.33 0.81
CA PRO A 157 -15.21 13.63 -0.12
C PRO A 157 -15.34 12.61 -1.24
N THR A 158 -16.58 12.40 -1.68
CA THR A 158 -16.96 11.39 -2.67
C THR A 158 -17.06 11.99 -4.07
N TYR A 159 -16.72 11.18 -5.07
CA TYR A 159 -16.93 11.47 -6.48
C TYR A 159 -17.77 10.39 -7.16
N CYS A 160 -18.42 10.73 -8.26
CA CYS A 160 -19.22 9.82 -9.06
C CYS A 160 -19.35 10.27 -10.53
N ASP A 161 -19.88 9.39 -11.37
CA ASP A 161 -20.20 9.65 -12.76
C ASP A 161 -21.70 9.94 -12.90
N TYR A 162 -22.06 10.95 -13.69
CA TYR A 162 -23.44 11.38 -13.96
C TYR A 162 -23.80 11.12 -15.43
N LEU A 163 -24.72 10.18 -15.68
CA LEU A 163 -25.32 9.98 -17.00
C LEU A 163 -26.73 10.59 -17.04
N PHE A 164 -26.85 11.66 -17.81
CA PHE A 164 -28.09 12.41 -18.01
C PHE A 164 -29.02 11.75 -19.04
N PRO A 165 -30.33 12.00 -18.97
CA PRO A 165 -31.33 11.41 -19.87
C PRO A 165 -31.20 11.90 -21.33
N ASP A 166 -30.47 12.98 -21.58
CA ASP A 166 -30.13 13.51 -22.92
C ASP A 166 -28.83 12.92 -23.49
N GLY A 167 -28.18 12.01 -22.76
CA GLY A 167 -26.97 11.29 -23.18
C GLY A 167 -25.67 11.95 -22.77
N VAL A 168 -25.69 13.10 -22.10
CA VAL A 168 -24.47 13.68 -21.52
C VAL A 168 -23.94 12.75 -20.43
N LEU A 169 -22.65 12.40 -20.49
CA LEU A 169 -21.98 11.64 -19.44
C LEU A 169 -20.76 12.42 -18.96
N LEU A 170 -20.78 12.77 -17.67
CA LEU A 170 -19.68 13.46 -17.01
C LEU A 170 -19.07 12.54 -15.95
N GLN A 171 -17.74 12.49 -15.88
CA GLN A 171 -17.01 11.55 -15.01
C GLN A 171 -16.29 12.21 -13.85
N GLY A 172 -16.22 11.52 -12.72
CA GLY A 172 -15.38 11.89 -11.57
C GLY A 172 -15.74 13.22 -10.91
N LEU A 173 -17.02 13.59 -10.90
CA LEU A 173 -17.49 14.84 -10.29
C LEU A 173 -17.88 14.62 -8.83
N GLY A 174 -17.75 15.67 -8.02
CA GLY A 174 -18.13 15.64 -6.62
C GLY A 174 -19.63 15.46 -6.41
N SER A 175 -19.99 14.75 -5.35
CA SER A 175 -21.37 14.41 -5.01
C SER A 175 -22.27 15.62 -4.74
N SER A 176 -21.70 16.74 -4.28
CA SER A 176 -22.43 17.96 -3.94
C SER A 176 -22.79 18.78 -5.19
N ALA A 177 -23.56 18.20 -6.10
CA ALA A 177 -23.95 18.83 -7.36
C ALA A 177 -25.29 19.58 -7.30
N ARG A 178 -25.49 20.55 -8.20
CA ARG A 178 -26.70 21.39 -8.29
C ARG A 178 -27.08 21.73 -9.72
N PHE A 179 -28.39 21.80 -9.97
CA PHE A 179 -28.94 22.45 -11.15
C PHE A 179 -29.25 23.92 -10.87
N SER A 180 -29.12 24.76 -11.89
CA SER A 180 -29.67 26.12 -11.87
C SER A 180 -31.20 26.08 -11.77
N SER A 181 -31.80 27.17 -11.29
CA SER A 181 -33.24 27.31 -11.11
C SER A 181 -34.08 27.07 -12.37
N ASP A 182 -33.52 27.38 -13.54
CA ASP A 182 -34.10 27.16 -14.87
C ASP A 182 -33.75 25.78 -15.48
N GLY A 183 -32.90 25.00 -14.81
CA GLY A 183 -32.44 23.68 -15.23
C GLY A 183 -31.47 23.65 -16.42
N ARG A 184 -31.05 24.81 -16.93
CA ARG A 184 -30.10 24.93 -18.03
C ARG A 184 -28.71 24.45 -17.65
N TYR A 185 -28.24 24.85 -16.46
CA TYR A 185 -26.89 24.56 -16.00
C TYR A 185 -26.88 23.48 -14.94
N PHE A 186 -25.83 22.67 -14.95
CA PHE A 186 -25.50 21.73 -13.88
C PHE A 186 -24.09 22.06 -13.38
N ALA A 187 -23.91 22.21 -12.07
CA ALA A 187 -22.64 22.51 -11.44
C ALA A 187 -22.28 21.41 -10.43
N ALA A 188 -21.01 20.99 -10.41
CA ALA A 188 -20.48 20.06 -9.43
C ALA A 188 -19.02 20.38 -9.11
N PRO A 189 -18.57 20.26 -7.84
CA PRO A 189 -17.16 20.36 -7.50
C PRO A 189 -16.33 19.30 -8.21
N LEU A 190 -15.04 19.55 -8.39
CA LEU A 190 -14.04 18.60 -8.88
C LEU A 190 -13.07 18.30 -7.72
N PRO A 191 -13.37 17.29 -6.90
CA PRO A 191 -12.63 17.08 -5.68
C PRO A 191 -11.29 16.39 -5.97
N SER A 192 -10.21 16.83 -5.30
CA SER A 192 -8.83 16.35 -5.52
C SER A 192 -8.00 16.48 -4.24
N ARG A 193 -6.91 15.71 -4.13
CA ARG A 193 -5.98 15.80 -2.99
C ARG A 193 -5.18 17.09 -2.95
N GLN A 194 -4.92 17.69 -4.11
CA GLN A 194 -4.06 18.87 -4.23
C GLN A 194 -4.86 20.15 -4.45
N ARG A 195 -5.72 20.16 -5.49
CA ARG A 195 -6.44 21.36 -5.91
C ARG A 195 -7.85 21.04 -6.36
N TRP A 196 -8.82 21.65 -5.68
CA TRP A 196 -10.23 21.54 -6.04
C TRP A 196 -10.56 22.46 -7.22
N GLY A 197 -11.50 22.03 -8.05
CA GLY A 197 -12.07 22.84 -9.11
C GLY A 197 -13.59 22.80 -9.10
N LEU A 198 -14.20 23.40 -10.12
CA LEU A 198 -15.64 23.40 -10.34
C LEU A 198 -15.93 23.09 -11.80
N ALA A 199 -16.86 22.18 -12.05
CA ALA A 199 -17.38 21.89 -13.38
C ALA A 199 -18.78 22.47 -13.53
N ILE A 200 -19.05 23.16 -14.64
CA ILE A 200 -20.37 23.67 -15.01
C ILE A 200 -20.72 23.17 -16.41
N LEU A 201 -21.78 22.38 -16.53
CA LEU A 201 -22.34 21.96 -17.81
C LEU A 201 -23.45 22.93 -18.23
N ASP A 202 -23.34 23.54 -19.41
CA ASP A 202 -24.48 24.12 -20.12
C ASP A 202 -25.15 23.02 -20.95
N ARG A 203 -26.30 22.52 -20.49
CA ARG A 203 -27.01 21.43 -21.14
C ARG A 203 -27.58 21.82 -22.50
N SER A 204 -27.95 23.08 -22.67
CA SER A 204 -28.54 23.59 -23.92
C SER A 204 -27.51 23.63 -25.05
N LEU A 205 -26.27 23.99 -24.71
CA LEU A 205 -25.14 24.04 -25.65
C LEU A 205 -24.33 22.75 -25.69
N ARG A 206 -24.56 21.81 -24.76
CA ARG A 206 -23.74 20.60 -24.56
C ARG A 206 -22.26 20.96 -24.43
N ARG A 207 -21.99 21.94 -23.57
CA ARG A 207 -20.66 22.48 -23.35
C ARG A 207 -20.33 22.40 -21.86
N LEU A 208 -19.18 21.80 -21.56
CA LEU A 208 -18.64 21.71 -20.22
C LEU A 208 -17.66 22.87 -20.00
N TYR A 209 -17.76 23.54 -18.87
CA TYR A 209 -16.85 24.57 -18.42
C TYR A 209 -16.07 24.04 -17.22
N ARG A 210 -14.75 23.94 -17.35
CA ARG A 210 -13.85 23.62 -16.22
C ARG A 210 -13.35 24.93 -15.62
N CYS A 211 -13.89 25.29 -14.47
CA CYS A 211 -13.56 26.49 -13.73
C CYS A 211 -12.43 26.19 -12.73
N ASP A 212 -11.38 27.01 -12.76
CA ASP A 212 -10.32 26.99 -11.76
C ASP A 212 -10.78 27.74 -10.48
N HIS A 213 -11.76 27.16 -9.79
CA HIS A 213 -12.41 27.76 -8.63
C HIS A 213 -12.47 26.76 -7.46
N SER A 214 -11.56 26.93 -6.49
CA SER A 214 -11.36 26.00 -5.37
C SER A 214 -12.18 26.32 -4.12
N GLU A 215 -12.95 27.41 -4.13
CA GLU A 215 -13.65 27.90 -2.92
C GLU A 215 -14.89 27.06 -2.54
N PHE A 216 -15.39 26.22 -3.44
CA PHE A 216 -16.58 25.39 -3.21
C PHE A 216 -16.22 23.93 -2.96
N TRP A 217 -16.49 23.46 -1.74
CA TRP A 217 -16.53 22.04 -1.42
C TRP A 217 -17.95 21.49 -1.46
N GLU A 218 -18.90 22.31 -1.01
CA GLU A 218 -20.33 22.00 -1.02
C GLU A 218 -21.07 23.10 -1.76
N LEU A 219 -22.09 22.72 -2.53
CA LEU A 219 -22.95 23.62 -3.30
C LEU A 219 -24.33 23.63 -2.64
N ASP A 220 -24.76 24.81 -2.19
CA ASP A 220 -26.03 24.95 -1.48
C ASP A 220 -27.16 25.30 -2.46
N ALA A 221 -26.96 26.30 -3.31
CA ALA A 221 -27.95 26.76 -4.30
C ALA A 221 -27.32 27.35 -5.57
N PHE A 222 -28.03 27.21 -6.69
CA PHE A 222 -27.62 27.72 -8.00
C PHE A 222 -28.80 28.42 -8.70
N SER A 223 -28.67 29.71 -8.99
CA SER A 223 -29.60 30.50 -9.81
C SER A 223 -29.03 30.79 -11.19
N GLU A 224 -29.83 31.41 -12.06
CA GLU A 224 -29.44 31.83 -13.41
C GLU A 224 -28.19 32.74 -13.46
N GLU A 225 -27.89 33.47 -12.37
CA GLU A 225 -26.78 34.44 -12.33
C GLU A 225 -25.69 34.11 -11.30
N ARG A 226 -25.96 33.21 -10.35
CA ARG A 226 -25.11 33.03 -9.16
C ARG A 226 -25.08 31.60 -8.65
N LEU A 227 -23.89 31.13 -8.33
CA LEU A 227 -23.65 29.90 -7.57
C LEU A 227 -23.31 30.23 -6.11
N SER A 228 -23.85 29.46 -5.19
CA SER A 228 -23.61 29.59 -3.75
C SER A 228 -23.35 28.24 -3.10
N GLY A 229 -22.50 28.25 -2.08
CA GLY A 229 -22.00 27.04 -1.46
C GLY A 229 -21.09 27.35 -0.28
N ARG A 230 -20.37 26.35 0.20
CA ARG A 230 -19.48 26.45 1.37
C ARG A 230 -18.08 25.95 1.05
N HIS A 231 -17.11 26.58 1.68
CA HIS A 231 -15.73 26.10 1.71
C HIS A 231 -15.59 24.89 2.63
N SER A 232 -14.46 24.16 2.55
CA SER A 232 -14.19 22.95 3.33
C SER A 232 -14.68 23.06 4.78
N PRO A 233 -15.55 22.16 5.25
CA PRO A 233 -16.02 22.17 6.64
C PRO A 233 -14.93 21.73 7.62
N LEU A 234 -13.82 21.17 7.13
CA LEU A 234 -12.64 20.83 7.92
C LEU A 234 -11.77 22.06 8.26
N VAL A 235 -11.98 23.19 7.57
CA VAL A 235 -11.15 24.38 7.73
C VAL A 235 -11.96 25.61 8.13
N ASP A 236 -12.96 25.98 7.33
CA ASP A 236 -13.70 27.25 7.48
C ASP A 236 -15.21 27.03 7.54
N ASN A 237 -15.75 26.11 6.72
CA ASN A 237 -17.19 25.93 6.50
C ASN A 237 -17.94 27.22 6.11
N GLY A 238 -17.23 28.26 5.68
CA GLY A 238 -17.78 29.57 5.40
C GLY A 238 -18.58 29.61 4.11
N SER A 239 -19.66 30.38 4.09
CA SER A 239 -20.47 30.62 2.88
C SER A 239 -19.64 31.35 1.82
N ARG A 240 -19.79 30.93 0.57
CA ARG A 240 -19.15 31.48 -0.62
C ARG A 240 -20.19 31.73 -1.70
N HIS A 241 -19.94 32.73 -2.53
CA HIS A 241 -20.81 33.11 -3.64
C HIS A 241 -19.97 33.51 -4.84
N ALA A 242 -20.35 33.07 -6.04
CA ALA A 242 -19.68 33.42 -7.27
C ALA A 242 -20.71 33.73 -8.37
N SER A 243 -20.42 34.74 -9.20
CA SER A 243 -21.25 35.05 -10.37
C SER A 243 -21.02 34.02 -11.46
N LEU A 244 -22.09 33.53 -12.08
CA LEU A 244 -22.00 32.58 -13.19
C LEU A 244 -21.21 33.18 -14.37
N ALA A 245 -21.45 34.45 -14.72
CA ALA A 245 -20.73 35.11 -15.81
C ALA A 245 -19.21 35.11 -15.58
N THR A 246 -18.77 35.45 -14.37
CA THR A 246 -17.34 35.43 -13.99
C THR A 246 -16.76 34.01 -14.02
N LEU A 247 -17.52 33.01 -13.55
CA LEU A 247 -17.08 31.61 -13.56
C LEU A 247 -16.90 31.09 -14.99
N LEU A 248 -17.79 31.45 -15.92
CA LEU A 248 -17.73 31.02 -17.31
C LEU A 248 -16.64 31.76 -18.10
N GLU A 249 -16.42 33.06 -17.85
CA GLU A 249 -15.40 33.87 -18.53
C GLU A 249 -13.98 33.38 -18.26
N GLY A 250 -13.71 32.92 -17.03
CA GLY A 250 -12.41 32.39 -16.62
C GLY A 250 -12.23 30.88 -16.81
N ALA A 251 -13.22 30.18 -17.37
CA ALA A 251 -13.20 28.73 -17.51
C ALA A 251 -12.65 28.25 -18.85
N GLU A 252 -12.12 27.03 -18.86
CA GLU A 252 -11.89 26.29 -20.09
C GLU A 252 -13.24 25.76 -20.60
N ALA A 253 -13.64 26.21 -21.79
CA ALA A 253 -14.88 25.82 -22.45
C ALA A 253 -14.63 24.63 -23.39
N ILE A 254 -15.30 23.52 -23.13
CA ILE A 254 -15.11 22.24 -23.81
C ILE A 254 -16.43 21.82 -24.47
N ASP A 255 -16.44 21.76 -25.80
CA ASP A 255 -17.57 21.23 -26.56
C ASP A 255 -17.63 19.71 -26.44
N LEU A 256 -18.78 19.18 -26.01
CA LEU A 256 -18.98 17.74 -25.93
C LEU A 256 -19.17 17.15 -27.33
N LEU A 257 -18.53 16.02 -27.58
CA LEU A 257 -18.60 15.31 -28.85
C LEU A 257 -19.66 14.21 -28.78
N ALA A 258 -20.46 14.11 -29.85
CA ALA A 258 -21.43 13.04 -30.00
C ALA A 258 -20.74 11.72 -30.37
N VAL A 259 -21.03 10.66 -29.61
CA VAL A 259 -20.59 9.29 -29.91
C VAL A 259 -21.75 8.35 -29.65
N ALA A 260 -22.25 7.69 -30.71
CA ALA A 260 -23.49 6.93 -30.66
C ALA A 260 -24.64 7.76 -30.06
N ASP A 261 -25.12 7.39 -28.88
CA ASP A 261 -26.18 8.03 -28.10
C ASP A 261 -25.67 8.86 -26.90
N LEU A 262 -24.34 9.03 -26.78
CA LEU A 262 -23.67 9.79 -25.72
C LEU A 262 -23.10 11.13 -26.20
N TRP A 263 -22.93 12.06 -25.25
CA TRP A 263 -22.19 13.30 -25.39
C TRP A 263 -21.06 13.33 -24.36
N LEU A 264 -19.82 13.31 -24.86
CA LEU A 264 -18.64 13.06 -24.04
C LEU A 264 -17.61 14.19 -24.18
N GLU A 265 -16.87 14.42 -23.11
CA GLU A 265 -15.67 15.25 -23.15
C GLU A 265 -14.64 14.59 -24.09
N PRO A 266 -14.00 15.35 -25.00
CA PRO A 266 -12.90 14.82 -25.81
C PRO A 266 -11.80 14.22 -24.94
N GLY A 267 -11.30 13.04 -25.31
CA GLY A 267 -10.24 12.38 -24.56
C GLY A 267 -9.56 11.28 -25.37
N ALA A 268 -8.82 10.40 -24.70
CA ALA A 268 -8.06 9.32 -25.35
C ALA A 268 -8.91 8.37 -26.22
N TRP A 269 -10.22 8.29 -25.95
CA TRP A 269 -11.15 7.49 -26.76
C TRP A 269 -11.32 8.01 -28.19
N VAL A 270 -11.03 9.29 -28.47
CA VAL A 270 -11.13 9.88 -29.81
C VAL A 270 -10.17 9.17 -30.76
N ASP A 271 -8.94 8.93 -30.31
CA ASP A 271 -7.93 8.22 -31.09
C ASP A 271 -8.32 6.75 -31.30
N SER A 272 -8.88 6.10 -30.26
CA SER A 272 -9.41 4.74 -30.37
C SER A 272 -10.49 4.63 -31.45
N LEU A 273 -11.39 5.61 -31.55
CA LEU A 273 -12.45 5.65 -32.57
C LEU A 273 -11.96 6.03 -33.97
N ALA A 274 -10.83 6.71 -34.10
CA ALA A 274 -10.25 7.02 -35.40
C ALA A 274 -9.91 5.73 -36.18
N ARG A 275 -9.53 4.66 -35.48
CA ARG A 275 -9.24 3.35 -36.07
C ARG A 275 -10.52 2.53 -36.28
N GLN A 276 -11.39 2.96 -37.19
CA GLN A 276 -12.67 2.28 -37.53
C GLN A 276 -12.48 0.85 -38.04
N SER A 277 -11.34 0.57 -38.68
CA SER A 277 -10.98 -0.76 -39.15
C SER A 277 -9.47 -0.88 -39.27
N PHE A 278 -8.99 -2.12 -39.34
CA PHE A 278 -7.63 -2.41 -39.75
C PHE A 278 -7.58 -3.66 -40.63
N GLU A 279 -6.51 -3.76 -41.40
CA GLU A 279 -6.22 -4.88 -42.27
C GLU A 279 -4.80 -5.38 -42.00
N GLU A 280 -4.63 -6.69 -42.03
CA GLU A 280 -3.37 -7.39 -41.86
C GLU A 280 -3.29 -8.50 -42.91
N GLN A 281 -2.13 -8.66 -43.56
CA GLN A 281 -1.92 -9.70 -44.56
C GLN A 281 -1.06 -10.82 -43.97
N SER A 282 -1.26 -12.05 -44.44
CA SER A 282 -0.34 -13.14 -44.15
C SER A 282 1.07 -12.84 -44.69
N PRO A 283 2.12 -13.49 -44.17
CA PRO A 283 3.49 -13.28 -44.64
C PRO A 283 3.70 -13.45 -46.16
N ASP A 284 2.94 -14.32 -46.81
CA ASP A 284 2.96 -14.51 -48.26
C ASP A 284 1.97 -13.64 -49.05
N GLY A 285 1.19 -12.81 -48.37
CA GLY A 285 0.18 -11.90 -48.93
C GLY A 285 -1.08 -12.58 -49.48
N ARG A 286 -1.25 -13.91 -49.31
CA ARG A 286 -2.39 -14.65 -49.88
C ARG A 286 -3.66 -14.52 -49.06
N HIS A 287 -3.52 -14.40 -47.74
CA HIS A 287 -4.63 -14.28 -46.83
C HIS A 287 -4.73 -12.86 -46.30
N ARG A 288 -5.97 -12.37 -46.19
CA ARG A 288 -6.27 -11.00 -45.75
C ARG A 288 -7.19 -11.04 -44.56
N LEU A 289 -6.65 -10.65 -43.41
CA LEU A 289 -7.39 -10.46 -42.17
C LEU A 289 -7.91 -9.03 -42.11
N GLN A 290 -9.21 -8.87 -41.94
CA GLN A 290 -9.84 -7.57 -41.80
C GLN A 290 -10.59 -7.54 -40.47
N ALA A 291 -10.52 -6.40 -39.79
CA ALA A 291 -11.17 -6.19 -38.52
C ALA A 291 -11.94 -4.87 -38.57
N ARG A 292 -13.24 -4.90 -38.26
CA ARG A 292 -14.11 -3.73 -38.26
C ARG A 292 -14.66 -3.48 -36.87
N MET A 293 -14.53 -2.25 -36.38
CA MET A 293 -15.06 -1.88 -35.07
C MET A 293 -16.57 -2.12 -35.00
N LEU A 294 -17.02 -2.73 -33.90
CA LEU A 294 -18.41 -3.01 -33.62
C LEU A 294 -18.84 -2.27 -32.35
N LEU A 295 -19.42 -1.09 -32.50
CA LEU A 295 -20.01 -0.38 -31.36
C LEU A 295 -21.48 -0.78 -31.18
N PRO A 296 -21.94 -1.02 -29.94
CA PRO A 296 -23.36 -1.15 -29.64
C PRO A 296 -24.15 0.08 -30.11
N ARG A 297 -25.40 -0.12 -30.51
CA ARG A 297 -26.28 0.97 -30.97
C ARG A 297 -26.64 1.96 -29.86
N CYS A 298 -26.66 1.50 -28.61
CA CYS A 298 -27.02 2.26 -27.42
C CYS A 298 -25.98 1.95 -26.34
N LEU A 299 -25.10 2.91 -26.05
CA LEU A 299 -24.08 2.80 -25.01
C LEU A 299 -24.67 3.10 -23.62
N ARG A 300 -25.72 3.93 -23.57
CA ARG A 300 -26.36 4.37 -22.31
C ARG A 300 -26.95 3.23 -21.48
N ASP A 301 -27.44 2.20 -22.14
CA ASP A 301 -28.09 1.05 -21.51
C ASP A 301 -27.08 0.05 -20.93
N LEU A 302 -25.80 0.18 -21.27
CA LEU A 302 -24.77 -0.73 -20.79
C LEU A 302 -24.46 -0.50 -19.30
N PRO A 303 -24.15 -1.55 -18.53
CA PRO A 303 -23.63 -1.40 -17.16
C PRO A 303 -22.43 -0.44 -17.09
N HIS A 304 -21.55 -0.49 -18.08
CA HIS A 304 -20.41 0.43 -18.23
C HIS A 304 -20.43 1.11 -19.60
N PRO A 305 -21.06 2.31 -19.75
CA PRO A 305 -21.29 2.96 -21.05
C PRO A 305 -20.03 3.26 -21.86
N LEU A 306 -18.89 3.46 -21.20
CA LEU A 306 -17.62 3.82 -21.84
C LEU A 306 -16.71 2.63 -22.14
N GLU A 307 -17.04 1.43 -21.66
CA GLU A 307 -16.20 0.24 -21.87
C GLU A 307 -15.96 -0.05 -23.37
N PRO A 308 -16.97 -0.01 -24.26
CA PRO A 308 -16.76 -0.20 -25.69
C PRO A 308 -15.95 0.92 -26.37
N LEU A 309 -15.75 2.07 -25.71
CA LEU A 309 -14.93 3.17 -26.23
C LEU A 309 -13.48 3.07 -25.75
N ARG A 310 -13.28 2.56 -24.52
CA ARG A 310 -11.95 2.30 -23.94
C ARG A 310 -11.28 1.09 -24.57
N ALA A 311 -12.03 0.01 -24.78
CA ALA A 311 -11.56 -1.23 -25.38
C ALA A 311 -12.54 -1.66 -26.50
N PRO A 312 -12.53 -0.98 -27.66
CA PRO A 312 -13.46 -1.26 -28.74
C PRO A 312 -13.31 -2.68 -29.28
N PRO A 313 -14.41 -3.46 -29.37
CA PRO A 313 -14.37 -4.76 -30.00
C PRO A 313 -14.40 -4.62 -31.52
N TYR A 314 -13.67 -5.48 -32.21
CA TYR A 314 -13.60 -5.56 -33.65
C TYR A 314 -14.09 -6.91 -34.13
N GLN A 315 -15.05 -6.91 -35.05
CA GLN A 315 -15.50 -8.10 -35.76
C GLN A 315 -14.45 -8.50 -36.78
N LEU A 316 -14.00 -9.74 -36.69
CA LEU A 316 -12.94 -10.30 -37.51
C LEU A 316 -13.51 -11.00 -38.75
N SER A 317 -12.95 -10.70 -39.92
CA SER A 317 -13.18 -11.44 -41.17
C SER A 317 -11.85 -11.89 -41.76
N LEU A 318 -11.85 -13.05 -42.40
CA LEU A 318 -10.70 -13.62 -43.09
C LEU A 318 -11.07 -13.88 -44.55
N ASP A 319 -10.29 -13.34 -45.48
CA ASP A 319 -10.53 -13.42 -46.93
C ASP A 319 -11.95 -12.94 -47.34
N GLY A 320 -12.45 -11.94 -46.61
CA GLY A 320 -13.78 -11.36 -46.79
C GLY A 320 -14.92 -12.15 -46.15
N GLN A 321 -14.65 -13.30 -45.51
CA GLN A 321 -15.66 -14.09 -44.80
C GLN A 321 -15.68 -13.74 -43.30
N PRO A 322 -16.84 -13.39 -42.71
CA PRO A 322 -16.96 -13.17 -41.27
C PRO A 322 -16.62 -14.44 -40.48
N THR A 323 -15.87 -14.29 -39.39
CA THR A 323 -15.45 -15.42 -38.54
C THR A 323 -16.36 -15.68 -37.35
N GLY A 324 -17.20 -14.71 -36.97
CA GLY A 324 -17.98 -14.72 -35.72
C GLY A 324 -17.14 -14.41 -34.47
N LEU A 325 -15.88 -14.00 -34.64
CA LEU A 325 -14.96 -13.67 -33.56
C LEU A 325 -14.82 -12.16 -33.37
N LEU A 326 -14.70 -11.75 -32.11
CA LEU A 326 -14.44 -10.39 -31.66
C LEU A 326 -13.05 -10.29 -31.03
N ILE A 327 -12.26 -9.30 -31.45
CA ILE A 327 -10.92 -9.01 -30.91
C ILE A 327 -10.80 -7.56 -30.46
N GLY A 328 -9.89 -7.26 -29.54
CA GLY A 328 -9.44 -5.89 -29.32
C GLY A 328 -8.47 -5.46 -30.41
N ALA A 329 -8.31 -4.14 -30.63
CA ALA A 329 -7.37 -3.59 -31.62
C ALA A 329 -5.95 -4.17 -31.46
N ASP A 330 -5.49 -4.20 -30.20
CA ASP A 330 -4.14 -4.62 -29.82
C ASP A 330 -4.09 -6.06 -29.30
N SER A 331 -5.17 -6.84 -29.48
CA SER A 331 -5.15 -8.27 -29.16
C SER A 331 -4.02 -8.97 -29.91
N PRO A 332 -3.20 -9.81 -29.25
CA PRO A 332 -2.10 -10.49 -29.91
C PRO A 332 -2.62 -11.43 -31.01
N ARG A 333 -1.92 -11.40 -32.14
CA ARG A 333 -2.18 -12.22 -33.33
C ARG A 333 -0.86 -12.74 -33.86
N CYS A 334 -0.85 -13.96 -34.36
CA CYS A 334 0.36 -14.58 -34.86
C CYS A 334 0.07 -15.43 -36.10
N TRP A 335 0.61 -15.01 -37.24
CA TRP A 335 0.66 -15.82 -38.44
C TRP A 335 1.82 -16.81 -38.38
N SER A 336 1.54 -18.04 -38.82
CA SER A 336 2.57 -19.01 -39.16
C SER A 336 3.44 -18.52 -40.32
N ARG A 337 4.73 -18.90 -40.34
CA ARG A 337 5.67 -18.48 -41.41
C ARG A 337 5.27 -18.99 -42.79
N ASP A 338 4.63 -20.15 -42.87
CA ASP A 338 4.12 -20.72 -44.12
C ASP A 338 2.76 -20.13 -44.54
N SER A 339 2.22 -19.18 -43.76
CA SER A 339 0.94 -18.50 -44.01
C SER A 339 -0.29 -19.42 -44.01
N ARG A 340 -0.16 -20.68 -43.56
CA ARG A 340 -1.26 -21.66 -43.56
C ARG A 340 -2.07 -21.68 -42.27
N SER A 341 -1.65 -20.93 -41.27
CA SER A 341 -2.30 -20.88 -39.95
C SER A 341 -2.17 -19.50 -39.30
N LEU A 342 -3.17 -19.13 -38.50
CA LEU A 342 -3.26 -17.89 -37.73
C LEU A 342 -3.77 -18.21 -36.34
N ALA A 343 -3.13 -17.68 -35.30
CA ALA A 343 -3.63 -17.72 -33.94
C ALA A 343 -3.97 -16.32 -33.42
N CYS A 344 -5.05 -16.17 -32.66
CA CYS A 344 -5.42 -14.91 -32.02
C CYS A 344 -6.16 -15.12 -30.69
N SER A 345 -6.11 -14.12 -29.82
CA SER A 345 -6.98 -14.06 -28.63
C SER A 345 -8.29 -13.36 -28.99
N ALA A 346 -9.41 -14.09 -28.93
CA ALA A 346 -10.72 -13.60 -29.36
C ALA A 346 -11.85 -14.12 -28.47
N ARG A 347 -12.99 -13.42 -28.51
CA ARG A 347 -14.27 -13.82 -27.91
C ARG A 347 -15.24 -14.20 -29.03
N GLU A 348 -16.19 -15.09 -28.77
CA GLU A 348 -17.27 -15.34 -29.72
C GLU A 348 -18.29 -14.19 -29.66
N GLU A 349 -18.83 -13.78 -30.81
CA GLU A 349 -19.85 -12.72 -30.89
C GLU A 349 -21.14 -13.09 -30.14
N GLN A 350 -21.50 -14.38 -30.10
CA GLN A 350 -22.67 -14.87 -29.39
C GLN A 350 -22.43 -15.11 -27.88
N GLN A 351 -21.17 -15.20 -27.45
CA GLN A 351 -20.75 -15.45 -26.07
C GLN A 351 -19.54 -14.57 -25.71
N PRO A 352 -19.74 -13.24 -25.57
CA PRO A 352 -18.64 -12.29 -25.45
C PRO A 352 -17.90 -12.34 -24.09
N ASP A 353 -18.40 -13.12 -23.13
CA ASP A 353 -17.87 -13.13 -21.76
C ASP A 353 -16.60 -13.98 -21.61
N LEU A 354 -16.33 -14.90 -22.55
CA LEU A 354 -15.20 -15.82 -22.47
C LEU A 354 -14.23 -15.58 -23.63
N ALA A 355 -13.06 -15.04 -23.32
CA ALA A 355 -11.96 -14.95 -24.27
C ALA A 355 -11.20 -16.28 -24.31
N ALA A 356 -10.86 -16.74 -25.52
CA ALA A 356 -10.07 -17.93 -25.75
C ALA A 356 -8.98 -17.68 -26.80
N THR A 357 -8.02 -18.58 -26.89
CA THR A 357 -7.09 -18.62 -28.01
C THR A 357 -7.73 -19.39 -29.15
N TRP A 358 -7.86 -18.75 -30.31
CA TRP A 358 -8.42 -19.33 -31.52
C TRP A 358 -7.31 -19.63 -32.52
N LEU A 359 -7.39 -20.80 -33.15
CA LEU A 359 -6.50 -21.22 -34.22
C LEU A 359 -7.32 -21.38 -35.50
N TRP A 360 -6.90 -20.68 -36.54
CA TRP A 360 -7.30 -20.94 -37.91
C TRP A 360 -6.23 -21.74 -38.62
N GLN A 361 -6.64 -22.76 -39.39
CA GLN A 361 -5.78 -23.46 -40.34
C GLN A 361 -6.48 -23.54 -41.69
N ALA A 362 -5.75 -23.34 -42.78
CA ALA A 362 -6.32 -23.35 -44.13
C ALA A 362 -7.17 -24.60 -44.44
N ASP A 363 -6.78 -25.77 -43.93
CA ASP A 363 -7.45 -27.04 -44.18
C ASP A 363 -8.55 -27.40 -43.16
N HIS A 364 -8.61 -26.70 -42.01
CA HIS A 364 -9.48 -27.06 -40.88
C HIS A 364 -10.41 -25.93 -40.41
N GLY A 365 -10.22 -24.71 -40.90
CA GLY A 365 -10.96 -23.53 -40.43
C GLY A 365 -10.58 -23.11 -39.02
N TRP A 366 -11.48 -22.35 -38.40
CA TRP A 366 -11.34 -21.83 -37.03
C TRP A 366 -11.74 -22.88 -35.99
N ARG A 367 -10.91 -23.04 -34.96
CA ARG A 367 -11.25 -23.80 -33.75
C ARG A 367 -10.66 -23.13 -32.50
N PRO A 368 -11.30 -23.25 -31.34
CA PRO A 368 -10.68 -22.84 -30.09
C PRO A 368 -9.57 -23.83 -29.72
N LEU A 369 -8.47 -23.32 -29.17
CA LEU A 369 -7.47 -24.12 -28.47
C LEU A 369 -7.81 -24.14 -26.97
N PRO A 370 -7.54 -25.26 -26.27
CA PRO A 370 -7.70 -25.31 -24.82
C PRO A 370 -6.71 -24.35 -24.14
N ALA A 371 -6.91 -24.13 -22.83
CA ALA A 371 -5.97 -23.37 -22.03
C ALA A 371 -4.54 -23.95 -22.18
N PRO A 372 -3.52 -23.11 -22.40
CA PRO A 372 -2.17 -23.59 -22.70
C PRO A 372 -1.48 -24.20 -21.47
N TRP A 373 -2.03 -24.00 -20.28
CA TRP A 373 -1.42 -24.42 -19.02
C TRP A 373 -2.48 -24.83 -17.99
N VAL A 374 -2.17 -25.87 -17.21
CA VAL A 374 -2.96 -26.32 -16.05
C VAL A 374 -2.11 -26.08 -14.81
N ALA A 375 -2.49 -25.07 -14.02
CA ALA A 375 -1.77 -24.68 -12.81
C ALA A 375 -1.93 -25.70 -11.67
N SER A 376 -0.89 -25.80 -10.84
CA SER A 376 -0.90 -26.57 -9.60
C SER A 376 -0.54 -25.65 -8.41
N PRO A 377 -1.25 -25.73 -7.27
CA PRO A 377 -0.93 -24.92 -6.10
C PRO A 377 0.39 -25.31 -5.43
N ALA A 378 0.94 -26.50 -5.72
CA ALA A 378 2.24 -26.95 -5.20
C ALA A 378 3.44 -26.42 -6.01
N GLU A 379 3.19 -25.74 -7.12
CA GLU A 379 4.22 -25.17 -8.00
C GLU A 379 4.33 -23.66 -7.84
N PRO A 380 5.46 -23.05 -8.24
CA PRO A 380 5.56 -21.62 -8.45
C PRO A 380 4.39 -21.11 -9.30
N SER A 381 3.88 -19.93 -8.94
CA SER A 381 2.84 -19.31 -9.72
C SER A 381 3.35 -19.00 -11.13
N PHE A 382 2.59 -19.47 -12.12
CA PHE A 382 2.97 -19.44 -13.53
C PHE A 382 1.76 -19.03 -14.37
N TYR A 383 1.93 -17.97 -15.17
CA TYR A 383 0.84 -17.42 -15.97
C TYR A 383 1.24 -17.31 -17.45
N PRO A 384 0.45 -17.91 -18.36
CA PRO A 384 0.59 -17.65 -19.78
C PRO A 384 0.20 -16.19 -20.09
N GLY A 385 0.93 -15.59 -21.01
CA GLY A 385 0.79 -14.23 -21.50
C GLY A 385 0.48 -14.20 -23.00
N PRO A 386 0.84 -13.11 -23.72
CA PRO A 386 0.48 -12.94 -25.12
C PRO A 386 1.09 -13.98 -26.06
N LEU A 387 0.47 -14.17 -27.22
CA LEU A 387 0.98 -15.02 -28.30
C LEU A 387 2.31 -14.47 -28.84
N LEU A 388 3.27 -15.37 -29.09
CA LEU A 388 4.62 -15.02 -29.57
C LEU A 388 4.90 -15.54 -30.97
N GLU A 389 4.71 -16.85 -31.18
CA GLU A 389 5.11 -17.51 -32.43
C GLU A 389 4.20 -18.71 -32.70
N LEU A 390 3.88 -18.91 -33.98
CA LEU A 390 3.11 -20.06 -34.46
C LEU A 390 3.94 -20.79 -35.52
N ASP A 391 4.16 -22.09 -35.33
CA ASP A 391 4.73 -22.99 -36.34
C ASP A 391 3.73 -24.12 -36.68
N SER A 392 4.16 -25.09 -37.50
CA SER A 392 3.31 -26.19 -37.96
C SER A 392 2.85 -27.15 -36.85
N HIS A 393 3.47 -27.09 -35.67
CA HIS A 393 3.24 -28.04 -34.57
C HIS A 393 2.90 -27.36 -33.24
N TYR A 394 3.36 -26.13 -33.03
CA TYR A 394 3.25 -25.44 -31.75
C TYR A 394 2.82 -24.00 -31.88
N LEU A 395 1.99 -23.59 -30.92
CA LEU A 395 1.76 -22.19 -30.58
C LEU A 395 2.57 -21.86 -29.32
N ARG A 396 3.37 -20.80 -29.40
CA ARG A 396 4.18 -20.30 -28.28
C ARG A 396 3.50 -19.10 -27.64
N HIS A 397 3.27 -19.18 -26.35
CA HIS A 397 2.81 -18.08 -25.50
C HIS A 397 3.99 -17.54 -24.71
N ALA A 398 4.03 -16.24 -24.49
CA ALA A 398 4.87 -15.68 -23.43
C ALA A 398 4.40 -16.25 -22.10
N ALA A 399 5.27 -16.34 -21.12
CA ALA A 399 4.89 -16.67 -19.76
C ALA A 399 5.93 -16.11 -18.79
N TYR A 400 5.63 -16.21 -17.50
CA TYR A 400 6.60 -15.87 -16.47
C TYR A 400 6.41 -16.76 -15.24
N LEU A 401 7.49 -16.91 -14.48
CA LEU A 401 7.46 -17.42 -13.10
C LEU A 401 7.47 -16.25 -12.13
N ASP A 402 6.78 -16.41 -11.01
CA ASP A 402 6.82 -15.46 -9.90
C ASP A 402 8.22 -15.33 -9.27
N CYS A 403 8.45 -14.17 -8.67
CA CYS A 403 9.58 -13.95 -7.77
C CYS A 403 9.13 -14.27 -6.34
N ALA A 404 9.79 -15.23 -5.69
CA ALA A 404 9.52 -15.53 -4.28
C ALA A 404 10.26 -14.53 -3.37
N GLU A 405 9.61 -14.10 -2.30
CA GLU A 405 10.20 -13.23 -1.28
C GLU A 405 9.72 -13.61 0.12
N ALA A 406 10.60 -13.56 1.12
CA ALA A 406 10.20 -13.81 2.49
C ALA A 406 9.52 -12.56 3.09
N ASP A 407 8.52 -12.77 3.96
CA ASP A 407 7.69 -11.69 4.53
C ASP A 407 8.45 -10.70 5.43
N ARG A 408 9.69 -11.02 5.84
CA ARG A 408 10.59 -10.13 6.60
C ARG A 408 11.95 -9.93 5.90
N GLY A 409 11.94 -9.91 4.57
CA GLY A 409 13.10 -9.60 3.73
C GLY A 409 14.11 -10.77 3.63
N ARG A 410 15.13 -10.81 4.51
CA ARG A 410 16.15 -11.88 4.49
C ARG A 410 15.70 -13.18 5.14
N TYR A 411 14.67 -13.12 5.97
CA TYR A 411 14.05 -14.28 6.58
C TYR A 411 12.54 -14.07 6.64
N GLY A 412 11.81 -15.07 7.11
CA GLY A 412 10.37 -14.95 7.26
C GLY A 412 9.70 -16.25 7.66
N TYR A 413 8.39 -16.17 7.86
CA TYR A 413 7.53 -17.32 8.13
C TYR A 413 6.58 -17.63 6.98
N ARG A 414 6.63 -16.80 5.93
CA ARG A 414 5.89 -16.97 4.68
C ARG A 414 6.76 -16.61 3.49
N LEU A 415 6.46 -17.22 2.35
CA LEU A 415 6.99 -16.82 1.06
C LEU A 415 5.86 -16.22 0.22
N HIS A 416 6.03 -14.96 -0.16
CA HIS A 416 5.14 -14.24 -1.05
C HIS A 416 5.54 -14.45 -2.51
N SER A 417 4.54 -14.45 -3.40
CA SER A 417 4.72 -14.45 -4.84
C SER A 417 4.54 -13.05 -5.39
N ILE A 418 5.61 -12.50 -5.99
CA ILE A 418 5.58 -11.21 -6.68
C ILE A 418 5.37 -11.46 -8.17
N HIS A 419 4.34 -10.83 -8.74
CA HIS A 419 3.89 -10.99 -10.14
C HIS A 419 4.22 -9.80 -11.05
N SER A 420 5.15 -8.97 -10.61
CA SER A 420 5.69 -7.85 -11.38
C SER A 420 7.21 -7.88 -11.32
N ASP A 421 7.85 -7.16 -12.24
CA ASP A 421 9.25 -6.83 -12.06
C ASP A 421 9.40 -6.08 -10.72
N THR A 422 10.47 -6.38 -9.99
CA THR A 422 10.72 -5.87 -8.64
C THR A 422 12.19 -5.49 -8.50
N GLU A 423 12.64 -5.30 -7.28
CA GLU A 423 14.01 -4.99 -6.94
C GLU A 423 14.56 -6.03 -5.97
N THR A 424 15.87 -6.21 -5.95
CA THR A 424 16.55 -7.09 -5.00
C THR A 424 17.84 -6.47 -4.50
N SER A 425 18.24 -6.89 -3.30
CA SER A 425 19.58 -6.60 -2.77
C SER A 425 20.65 -7.30 -3.60
N VAL A 426 21.62 -6.54 -4.08
CA VAL A 426 22.80 -7.03 -4.81
C VAL A 426 24.11 -6.91 -4.03
N GLY A 427 24.07 -6.26 -2.87
CA GLY A 427 25.24 -6.09 -2.02
C GLY A 427 25.09 -4.90 -1.08
N HIS A 428 26.24 -4.43 -0.62
CA HIS A 428 26.36 -3.31 0.30
C HIS A 428 27.53 -2.44 -0.15
N ASP A 429 27.40 -1.14 0.09
CA ASP A 429 28.55 -0.24 0.00
C ASP A 429 29.50 -0.43 1.22
N PRO A 430 30.66 0.26 1.26
CA PRO A 430 31.59 0.14 2.38
C PRO A 430 31.03 0.53 3.75
N GLU A 431 30.04 1.43 3.81
CA GLU A 431 29.38 1.84 5.06
C GLU A 431 28.20 0.92 5.42
N GLY A 432 27.94 -0.11 4.62
CA GLY A 432 26.91 -1.10 4.86
C GLY A 432 25.53 -0.72 4.35
N CYS A 433 25.40 0.38 3.61
CA CYS A 433 24.14 0.76 2.99
C CYS A 433 23.78 -0.24 1.90
N LEU A 434 22.49 -0.60 1.81
CA LEU A 434 21.99 -1.58 0.88
C LEU A 434 22.15 -1.10 -0.57
N GLN A 435 22.72 -1.95 -1.43
CA GLN A 435 22.73 -1.73 -2.88
C GLN A 435 21.61 -2.54 -3.50
N VAL A 436 20.78 -1.85 -4.28
CA VAL A 436 19.57 -2.40 -4.90
C VAL A 436 19.72 -2.42 -6.41
N ALA A 437 19.20 -3.46 -7.05
CA ALA A 437 19.12 -3.52 -8.50
C ALA A 437 17.79 -4.13 -8.95
N PRO A 438 17.36 -3.85 -10.20
CA PRO A 438 16.19 -4.51 -10.78
C PRO A 438 16.30 -6.03 -10.74
N LEU A 439 15.18 -6.67 -10.45
CA LEU A 439 14.93 -8.10 -10.55
C LEU A 439 13.71 -8.29 -11.45
N PRO A 440 13.91 -8.48 -12.77
CA PRO A 440 12.81 -8.78 -13.66
C PRO A 440 12.25 -10.19 -13.36
N LEU A 441 10.96 -10.38 -13.62
CA LEU A 441 10.35 -11.71 -13.60
C LEU A 441 11.07 -12.64 -14.57
N VAL A 442 11.17 -13.93 -14.22
CA VAL A 442 11.76 -14.94 -15.10
C VAL A 442 10.85 -15.14 -16.31
N ARG A 443 11.31 -14.70 -17.49
CA ARG A 443 10.50 -14.69 -18.72
C ARG A 443 10.59 -16.03 -19.47
N THR A 444 9.56 -16.84 -19.34
CA THR A 444 9.48 -18.17 -19.96
C THR A 444 8.58 -18.15 -21.20
N ARG A 445 8.45 -19.30 -21.86
CA ARG A 445 7.45 -19.52 -22.91
C ARG A 445 6.72 -20.83 -22.68
N VAL A 446 5.41 -20.83 -22.91
CA VAL A 446 4.65 -22.07 -23.03
C VAL A 446 4.65 -22.48 -24.48
N ARG A 447 5.08 -23.71 -24.74
CA ARG A 447 5.04 -24.35 -26.06
C ARG A 447 3.88 -25.34 -26.06
N GLN A 448 2.73 -24.87 -26.57
CA GLN A 448 1.48 -25.62 -26.64
C GLN A 448 1.38 -26.36 -27.99
N PRO A 449 1.23 -27.69 -28.01
CA PRO A 449 0.92 -28.43 -29.24
C PRO A 449 -0.42 -27.99 -29.85
N LEU A 450 -0.49 -27.87 -31.19
CA LEU A 450 -1.74 -27.45 -31.87
C LEU A 450 -2.88 -28.50 -31.78
N ASP A 451 -2.54 -29.73 -31.41
CA ASP A 451 -3.43 -30.87 -31.19
C ASP A 451 -3.62 -31.21 -29.70
N SER A 452 -3.19 -30.33 -28.80
CA SER A 452 -3.33 -30.52 -27.35
C SER A 452 -4.80 -30.72 -26.93
N GLY A 453 -5.01 -31.63 -25.99
CA GLY A 453 -6.30 -31.87 -25.34
C GLY A 453 -6.55 -30.95 -24.13
N GLY A 454 -5.61 -30.07 -23.79
CA GLY A 454 -5.67 -29.18 -22.63
C GLY A 454 -5.37 -29.89 -21.31
N GLN A 455 -4.70 -31.04 -21.36
CA GLN A 455 -4.41 -31.82 -20.16
C GLN A 455 -3.09 -31.38 -19.51
N ARG A 456 -2.96 -31.70 -18.22
CA ARG A 456 -1.72 -31.50 -17.47
C ARG A 456 -0.58 -32.25 -18.18
N GLY A 457 0.46 -31.52 -18.54
CA GLY A 457 1.65 -32.07 -19.21
C GLY A 457 1.63 -32.08 -20.74
N ASP A 458 0.53 -31.67 -21.39
CA ASP A 458 0.47 -31.53 -22.85
C ASP A 458 1.48 -30.48 -23.37
N SER A 459 1.56 -29.35 -22.66
CA SER A 459 2.45 -28.24 -23.00
C SER A 459 3.84 -28.41 -22.38
N GLN A 460 4.85 -27.90 -23.09
CA GLN A 460 6.23 -27.82 -22.62
C GLN A 460 6.59 -26.38 -22.23
N ILE A 461 7.55 -26.20 -21.32
CA ILE A 461 8.02 -24.87 -20.92
C ILE A 461 9.43 -24.63 -21.45
N GLU A 462 9.66 -23.46 -22.05
CA GLU A 462 10.98 -23.00 -22.47
C GLU A 462 11.49 -21.93 -21.49
N SER A 463 12.71 -22.10 -20.99
CA SER A 463 13.39 -21.08 -20.17
C SER A 463 13.70 -19.81 -20.97
N GLU A 464 14.20 -18.78 -20.28
CA GLU A 464 14.93 -17.68 -20.93
C GLU A 464 16.10 -18.19 -21.80
N PRO A 465 16.55 -17.41 -22.81
CA PRO A 465 17.72 -17.76 -23.60
C PRO A 465 18.97 -17.91 -22.73
N LEU A 466 19.59 -19.06 -22.85
CA LEU A 466 20.89 -19.42 -22.32
C LEU A 466 21.99 -19.05 -23.33
N LEU A 467 23.23 -19.47 -23.04
CA LEU A 467 24.38 -19.35 -23.93
C LEU A 467 24.03 -19.84 -25.35
N ASP A 468 24.54 -19.13 -26.36
CA ASP A 468 24.27 -19.38 -27.79
C ASP A 468 22.79 -19.30 -28.20
N GLY A 469 21.95 -18.67 -27.39
CA GLY A 469 20.52 -18.49 -27.66
C GLY A 469 19.67 -19.76 -27.47
N GLN A 470 20.26 -20.83 -26.94
CA GLN A 470 19.53 -22.05 -26.59
C GLN A 470 18.52 -21.78 -25.47
N ARG A 471 17.47 -22.60 -25.36
CA ARG A 471 16.54 -22.58 -24.23
C ARG A 471 16.48 -23.96 -23.60
N ALA A 472 16.39 -24.01 -22.28
CA ALA A 472 16.06 -25.25 -21.58
C ALA A 472 14.58 -25.57 -21.83
N LEU A 473 14.31 -26.82 -22.21
CA LEU A 473 12.97 -27.34 -22.43
C LEU A 473 12.60 -28.24 -21.27
N PHE A 474 11.54 -27.87 -20.56
CA PHE A 474 10.94 -28.65 -19.48
C PHE A 474 9.74 -29.40 -20.02
N SER A 475 9.79 -30.73 -19.97
CA SER A 475 8.70 -31.62 -20.35
C SER A 475 8.18 -32.33 -19.12
N TRP A 476 6.88 -32.21 -18.86
CA TRP A 476 6.24 -32.84 -17.71
C TRP A 476 6.36 -34.37 -17.78
N LEU A 477 6.54 -35.01 -16.64
CA LEU A 477 6.66 -36.46 -16.51
C LEU A 477 5.53 -37.04 -15.65
N ALA A 478 5.30 -36.46 -14.48
CA ALA A 478 4.28 -36.87 -13.52
C ALA A 478 4.11 -35.76 -12.47
N ASP A 479 2.96 -35.74 -11.80
CA ASP A 479 2.81 -35.04 -10.52
C ASP A 479 2.98 -36.06 -9.37
N ASP A 480 3.41 -35.58 -8.20
CA ASP A 480 3.37 -36.38 -6.96
C ASP A 480 1.99 -36.33 -6.29
N GLU A 481 1.88 -36.92 -5.10
CA GLU A 481 0.61 -36.97 -4.34
C GLU A 481 0.09 -35.60 -3.89
N HIS A 482 0.95 -34.57 -3.90
CA HIS A 482 0.61 -33.19 -3.54
C HIS A 482 0.41 -32.30 -4.78
N GLY A 483 0.51 -32.86 -5.99
CA GLY A 483 0.39 -32.12 -7.24
C GLY A 483 1.67 -31.39 -7.66
N LEU A 484 2.83 -31.66 -7.05
CA LEU A 484 4.10 -31.08 -7.46
C LEU A 484 4.59 -31.77 -8.75
N GLY A 485 4.76 -31.00 -9.81
CA GLY A 485 5.21 -31.53 -11.10
C GLY A 485 6.69 -31.87 -11.15
N ALA A 486 6.98 -33.03 -11.73
CA ALA A 486 8.32 -33.48 -12.08
C ALA A 486 8.54 -33.34 -13.59
N TYR A 487 9.66 -32.71 -13.97
CA TYR A 487 9.98 -32.39 -15.35
C TYR A 487 11.32 -33.00 -15.77
N ALA A 488 11.38 -33.49 -17.01
CA ALA A 488 12.64 -33.71 -17.71
C ALA A 488 13.12 -32.36 -18.26
N CYS A 489 14.42 -32.07 -18.12
CA CYS A 489 15.02 -30.84 -18.62
C CYS A 489 16.04 -31.17 -19.72
N ARG A 490 15.88 -30.55 -20.91
CA ARG A 490 16.79 -30.71 -22.04
C ARG A 490 17.29 -29.35 -22.52
N ILE A 491 18.61 -29.21 -22.72
CA ILE A 491 19.24 -28.00 -23.23
C ILE A 491 19.95 -28.35 -24.54
N GLY A 492 19.38 -27.96 -25.68
CA GLY A 492 19.89 -28.41 -26.99
C GLY A 492 19.84 -29.93 -27.10
N ASP A 493 21.00 -30.56 -27.30
CA ASP A 493 21.20 -32.02 -27.33
C ASP A 493 21.45 -32.63 -25.94
N TRP A 494 21.69 -31.80 -24.93
CA TRP A 494 22.03 -32.25 -23.58
C TRP A 494 20.77 -32.54 -22.75
N GLN A 495 20.48 -33.82 -22.54
CA GLN A 495 19.49 -34.25 -21.57
C GLN A 495 20.08 -34.20 -20.15
N LEU A 496 19.52 -33.35 -19.28
CA LEU A 496 19.97 -33.30 -17.89
C LEU A 496 19.51 -34.56 -17.15
N PRO A 497 20.40 -35.23 -16.39
CA PRO A 497 20.02 -36.39 -15.59
C PRO A 497 19.12 -35.99 -14.42
N GLY A 498 18.11 -36.81 -14.11
CA GLY A 498 17.22 -36.62 -12.97
C GLY A 498 15.85 -36.01 -13.31
N ARG A 499 15.13 -35.63 -12.27
CA ARG A 499 13.79 -35.01 -12.34
C ARG A 499 13.88 -33.63 -11.69
N TRP A 500 13.32 -32.64 -12.35
CA TRP A 500 13.47 -31.23 -11.98
C TRP A 500 12.12 -30.62 -11.68
N ARG A 501 12.10 -29.64 -10.78
CA ARG A 501 10.95 -28.77 -10.57
C ARG A 501 10.87 -27.72 -11.68
N LEU A 502 9.71 -27.09 -11.82
CA LEU A 502 9.52 -25.99 -12.76
C LEU A 502 10.30 -24.72 -12.36
N ASP A 503 10.55 -24.51 -11.05
CA ASP A 503 11.29 -23.33 -10.56
C ASP A 503 12.75 -23.35 -11.06
N HIS A 504 13.12 -22.37 -11.88
CA HIS A 504 14.46 -22.23 -12.46
C HIS A 504 14.89 -20.75 -12.57
N ARG A 505 16.20 -20.49 -12.62
CA ARG A 505 16.76 -19.15 -12.87
C ARG A 505 17.88 -19.22 -13.90
N VAL A 506 17.87 -18.31 -14.87
CA VAL A 506 18.97 -18.13 -15.82
C VAL A 506 19.88 -17.02 -15.31
N SER A 507 21.20 -17.25 -15.33
CA SER A 507 22.15 -16.24 -14.87
C SER A 507 22.18 -15.01 -15.78
N ASP A 508 22.54 -13.86 -15.21
CA ASP A 508 22.89 -12.63 -15.94
C ASP A 508 23.86 -12.84 -17.13
N CYS A 509 24.86 -13.72 -16.98
CA CYS A 509 25.81 -14.08 -18.04
C CYS A 509 25.31 -15.17 -19.01
N ARG A 510 24.07 -15.65 -18.84
CA ARG A 510 23.39 -16.73 -19.61
C ARG A 510 24.10 -18.10 -19.64
N ARG A 511 25.27 -18.23 -19.01
CA ARG A 511 26.06 -19.47 -18.94
C ARG A 511 25.45 -20.49 -17.99
N TYR A 512 24.74 -20.05 -16.95
CA TYR A 512 24.27 -20.92 -15.88
C TYR A 512 22.75 -21.00 -15.83
N LEU A 513 22.23 -22.19 -15.54
CA LEU A 513 20.82 -22.45 -15.22
C LEU A 513 20.75 -23.07 -13.82
N ALA A 514 20.14 -22.37 -12.87
CA ALA A 514 19.84 -22.92 -11.55
C ALA A 514 18.52 -23.71 -11.58
N LEU A 515 18.54 -24.86 -10.92
CA LEU A 515 17.47 -25.85 -10.89
C LEU A 515 17.31 -26.42 -9.48
N LEU A 516 16.08 -26.84 -9.19
CA LEU A 516 15.74 -27.60 -8.00
C LEU A 516 15.34 -29.03 -8.39
N PRO A 517 16.03 -30.07 -7.87
CA PRO A 517 15.65 -31.46 -8.13
C PRO A 517 14.37 -31.84 -7.39
N VAL A 518 13.60 -32.77 -7.94
CA VAL A 518 12.48 -33.40 -7.22
C VAL A 518 13.06 -34.40 -6.23
N ALA A 519 12.96 -34.12 -4.94
CA ALA A 519 13.35 -35.00 -3.84
C ALA A 519 12.14 -35.77 -3.28
N ARG A 520 12.38 -36.75 -2.40
CA ARG A 520 11.31 -37.51 -1.70
C ARG A 520 10.53 -36.68 -0.69
N LEU A 521 10.97 -35.46 -0.39
CA LEU A 521 10.33 -34.55 0.56
C LEU A 521 9.24 -33.76 -0.15
N PRO A 522 8.04 -33.65 0.43
CA PRO A 522 6.83 -33.35 -0.34
C PRO A 522 6.78 -31.97 -0.98
N LEU A 523 7.59 -30.99 -0.54
CA LEU A 523 7.57 -29.63 -1.12
C LEU A 523 8.95 -28.96 -1.18
N VAL A 524 10.03 -29.63 -0.77
CA VAL A 524 11.36 -29.01 -0.60
C VAL A 524 12.46 -29.84 -1.25
N SER A 525 13.45 -29.19 -1.85
CA SER A 525 14.58 -29.90 -2.48
C SER A 525 15.70 -30.07 -1.46
N ASP A 526 16.37 -31.22 -1.49
CA ASP A 526 17.49 -31.58 -0.59
C ASP A 526 18.80 -30.87 -0.93
N ARG A 527 18.84 -30.18 -2.07
CA ARG A 527 19.96 -29.42 -2.62
C ARG A 527 19.48 -28.47 -3.71
N ALA A 528 20.35 -27.56 -4.12
CA ALA A 528 20.22 -26.83 -5.38
C ALA A 528 21.29 -27.32 -6.38
N VAL A 529 21.00 -27.17 -7.67
CA VAL A 529 21.92 -27.54 -8.75
C VAL A 529 22.05 -26.40 -9.74
N VAL A 530 23.28 -26.14 -10.20
CA VAL A 530 23.55 -25.22 -11.31
C VAL A 530 24.11 -26.01 -12.48
N ALA A 531 23.44 -25.96 -13.63
CA ALA A 531 23.98 -26.45 -14.88
C ALA A 531 24.93 -25.40 -15.49
N ASP A 532 26.20 -25.76 -15.66
CA ASP A 532 27.22 -24.96 -16.34
C ASP A 532 27.23 -25.37 -17.82
N LEU A 533 26.66 -24.54 -18.69
CA LEU A 533 26.51 -24.87 -20.10
C LEU A 533 27.85 -24.88 -20.85
N GLN A 534 28.81 -24.04 -20.43
CA GLN A 534 30.11 -23.96 -21.09
C GLN A 534 30.93 -25.24 -20.84
N GLN A 535 30.83 -25.79 -19.63
CA GLN A 535 31.54 -27.01 -19.24
C GLN A 535 30.67 -28.28 -19.35
N ARG A 536 29.39 -28.14 -19.74
CA ARG A 536 28.37 -29.20 -19.82
C ARG A 536 28.36 -30.13 -18.59
N ARG A 537 28.26 -29.55 -17.40
CA ARG A 537 28.27 -30.27 -16.12
C ARG A 537 27.29 -29.69 -15.12
N LEU A 538 26.98 -30.46 -14.08
CA LEU A 538 26.14 -30.05 -12.96
C LEU A 538 27.01 -29.74 -11.73
N LEU A 539 26.77 -28.58 -11.12
CA LEU A 539 27.39 -28.14 -9.87
C LEU A 539 26.35 -28.25 -8.76
N HIS A 540 26.66 -29.00 -7.72
CA HIS A 540 25.73 -29.27 -6.62
C HIS A 540 26.04 -28.38 -5.42
N SER A 541 24.99 -27.99 -4.69
CA SER A 541 25.14 -27.41 -3.36
C SER A 541 25.44 -28.47 -2.31
N PRO A 542 25.95 -28.06 -1.14
CA PRO A 542 25.82 -28.86 0.07
C PRO A 542 24.35 -29.20 0.36
N PRO A 543 24.07 -30.24 1.17
CA PRO A 543 22.72 -30.56 1.61
C PRO A 543 22.04 -29.36 2.28
N LEU A 544 20.82 -29.06 1.87
CA LEU A 544 20.00 -27.95 2.40
C LEU A 544 18.52 -28.21 2.10
N LEU A 545 17.62 -27.50 2.77
CA LEU A 545 16.18 -27.58 2.50
C LEU A 545 15.74 -26.41 1.61
N ALA A 546 16.01 -26.49 0.31
CA ALA A 546 15.67 -25.44 -0.66
C ALA A 546 14.17 -25.42 -1.00
N ALA A 547 13.48 -24.36 -0.58
CA ALA A 547 12.07 -24.14 -0.88
C ALA A 547 11.88 -23.48 -2.25
N ARG A 548 12.60 -22.39 -2.54
CA ARG A 548 12.45 -21.60 -3.76
C ARG A 548 13.79 -21.04 -4.25
N LEU A 549 13.93 -20.90 -5.56
CA LEU A 549 15.02 -20.11 -6.15
C LEU A 549 14.65 -18.63 -6.07
N LEU A 550 15.58 -17.77 -5.64
CA LEU A 550 15.34 -16.33 -5.56
C LEU A 550 15.95 -15.62 -6.77
N ASP A 551 17.26 -15.81 -6.98
CA ASP A 551 18.03 -15.03 -7.95
C ASP A 551 19.33 -15.73 -8.34
N LEU A 552 19.86 -15.43 -9.53
CA LEU A 552 21.13 -15.96 -10.03
C LEU A 552 21.87 -14.87 -10.82
N ARG A 553 22.85 -14.22 -10.19
CA ARG A 553 23.64 -13.15 -10.83
C ARG A 553 25.04 -13.08 -10.26
N HIS A 554 25.97 -12.52 -11.02
CA HIS A 554 27.35 -12.28 -10.58
C HIS A 554 28.04 -13.55 -10.02
N GLY A 555 27.70 -14.71 -10.58
CA GLY A 555 28.22 -16.00 -10.11
C GLY A 555 27.70 -16.44 -8.73
N GLN A 556 26.61 -15.86 -8.23
CA GLN A 556 26.00 -16.20 -6.96
C GLN A 556 24.55 -16.66 -7.16
N LEU A 557 24.21 -17.77 -6.51
CA LEU A 557 22.85 -18.30 -6.44
C LEU A 557 22.23 -17.92 -5.08
N SER A 558 21.08 -17.26 -5.11
CA SER A 558 20.28 -16.96 -3.91
C SER A 558 19.06 -17.85 -3.83
N LEU A 559 18.81 -18.42 -2.64
CA LEU A 559 17.76 -19.41 -2.37
C LEU A 559 17.02 -19.05 -1.09
N ALA A 560 15.72 -19.38 -1.02
CA ALA A 560 15.02 -19.47 0.26
C ALA A 560 15.16 -20.92 0.77
N VAL A 561 15.75 -21.06 1.96
CA VAL A 561 15.95 -22.35 2.62
C VAL A 561 15.16 -22.40 3.93
N ILE A 562 14.65 -23.57 4.27
CA ILE A 562 14.02 -23.81 5.57
C ILE A 562 15.12 -24.07 6.60
N VAL A 563 15.18 -23.24 7.64
CA VAL A 563 16.19 -23.33 8.71
C VAL A 563 15.64 -23.84 10.04
N GLY A 564 14.32 -23.78 10.23
CA GLY A 564 13.67 -24.25 11.44
C GLY A 564 12.16 -24.04 11.46
N ARG A 565 11.57 -24.18 12.65
CA ARG A 565 10.17 -23.91 12.96
C ARG A 565 10.03 -23.10 14.24
N LEU A 566 9.06 -22.19 14.23
CA LEU A 566 8.64 -21.42 15.38
C LEU A 566 7.24 -21.86 15.80
N ASP A 567 7.09 -22.23 17.07
CA ASP A 567 5.77 -22.50 17.66
C ASP A 567 4.98 -21.19 17.82
N GLN A 568 3.68 -21.22 17.53
CA GLN A 568 2.83 -20.01 17.46
C GLN A 568 2.77 -19.22 18.79
N ASP A 569 2.96 -19.90 19.93
CA ASP A 569 2.93 -19.28 21.26
C ASP A 569 4.22 -18.52 21.61
N LEU A 570 5.26 -18.60 20.75
CA LEU A 570 6.55 -17.97 21.00
C LEU A 570 6.75 -16.71 20.12
N PRO A 571 7.23 -15.60 20.71
CA PRO A 571 7.57 -14.42 19.94
C PRO A 571 8.84 -14.67 19.13
N SER A 572 8.82 -14.29 17.85
CA SER A 572 10.02 -14.21 17.02
C SER A 572 10.92 -13.07 17.47
N SER A 573 12.21 -13.34 17.67
CA SER A 573 13.23 -12.30 17.86
C SER A 573 14.49 -12.62 17.05
N PRO A 574 15.40 -11.66 16.84
CA PRO A 574 16.66 -11.96 16.17
C PRO A 574 17.56 -12.96 16.91
N LEU A 575 17.41 -13.10 18.24
CA LEU A 575 18.11 -14.13 19.03
C LEU A 575 17.50 -15.53 18.84
N GLN A 576 16.21 -15.60 18.55
CA GLN A 576 15.48 -16.85 18.39
C GLN A 576 14.41 -16.69 17.31
N ARG A 577 14.81 -16.93 16.06
CA ARG A 577 13.88 -16.98 14.92
C ARG A 577 13.07 -18.28 14.87
N PHE A 578 13.56 -19.34 15.52
CA PHE A 578 12.92 -20.64 15.60
C PHE A 578 13.37 -21.34 16.88
N ASN A 579 12.51 -22.18 17.44
CA ASN A 579 12.83 -23.02 18.60
C ASN A 579 13.08 -24.48 18.23
N GLN A 580 12.71 -24.89 17.01
CA GLN A 580 12.97 -26.22 16.47
C GLN A 580 13.87 -26.09 15.23
N PRO A 581 15.16 -26.48 15.30
CA PRO A 581 16.04 -26.43 14.14
C PRO A 581 15.62 -27.44 13.06
N ALA A 582 15.85 -27.09 11.79
CA ALA A 582 15.58 -28.01 10.70
C ALA A 582 16.49 -29.26 10.78
N PRO A 583 15.94 -30.47 10.62
CA PRO A 583 16.74 -31.69 10.52
C PRO A 583 17.48 -31.76 9.18
N VAL A 584 18.37 -32.74 9.05
CA VAL A 584 19.02 -33.05 7.77
C VAL A 584 17.98 -33.44 6.71
N PRO A 585 18.24 -33.22 5.40
CA PRO A 585 17.24 -33.46 4.35
C PRO A 585 16.61 -34.85 4.36
N ASP A 586 17.36 -35.91 4.65
CA ASP A 586 16.83 -37.27 4.64
C ASP A 586 15.68 -37.50 5.66
N ASP A 587 15.65 -36.74 6.74
CA ASP A 587 14.66 -36.85 7.83
C ASP A 587 13.63 -35.70 7.84
N ALA A 588 13.69 -34.79 6.87
CA ALA A 588 12.95 -33.53 6.90
C ALA A 588 11.50 -33.60 6.40
N ALA A 589 11.01 -34.77 5.99
CA ALA A 589 9.72 -34.90 5.30
C ALA A 589 8.56 -34.45 6.19
N ALA A 590 8.46 -35.06 7.38
CA ALA A 590 7.46 -34.74 8.38
C ALA A 590 7.63 -33.31 8.93
N PHE A 591 8.88 -32.83 8.98
CA PHE A 591 9.19 -31.47 9.43
C PHE A 591 8.69 -30.42 8.43
N CYS A 592 8.79 -30.65 7.12
CA CYS A 592 8.38 -29.68 6.10
C CYS A 592 6.88 -29.70 5.80
N ALA A 593 6.16 -30.76 6.18
CA ALA A 593 4.71 -30.85 6.04
C ALA A 593 4.01 -29.76 6.87
N GLU A 594 2.80 -29.36 6.47
CA GLU A 594 2.00 -28.43 7.26
C GLU A 594 1.71 -29.02 8.66
N GLN A 595 1.85 -28.20 9.70
CA GLN A 595 1.66 -28.61 11.09
C GLN A 595 0.93 -27.49 11.84
N ASP A 596 -0.20 -27.84 12.46
CA ASP A 596 -0.95 -26.91 13.30
C ASP A 596 -0.09 -26.42 14.48
N GLY A 597 -0.21 -25.14 14.82
CA GLY A 597 0.48 -24.56 15.97
C GLY A 597 1.96 -24.22 15.78
N SER A 598 2.54 -24.41 14.59
CA SER A 598 3.90 -23.95 14.27
C SER A 598 4.01 -23.38 12.85
N GLN A 599 5.09 -22.64 12.57
CA GLN A 599 5.37 -22.04 11.28
C GLN A 599 6.81 -22.33 10.86
N LEU A 600 7.01 -22.65 9.57
CA LEU A 600 8.35 -22.81 9.00
C LEU A 600 9.07 -21.46 8.98
N CYS A 601 10.35 -21.46 9.35
CA CYS A 601 11.24 -20.32 9.22
C CYS A 601 12.07 -20.46 7.95
N TYR A 602 11.88 -19.52 7.03
CA TYR A 602 12.63 -19.39 5.79
C TYR A 602 13.76 -18.38 5.98
N GLN A 603 14.94 -18.67 5.42
CA GLN A 603 16.07 -17.75 5.39
C GLN A 603 16.67 -17.70 3.98
N ARG A 604 17.15 -16.53 3.58
CA ARG A 604 17.92 -16.35 2.34
C ARG A 604 19.32 -16.94 2.52
N GLN A 605 19.63 -17.98 1.76
CA GLN A 605 20.98 -18.53 1.63
C GLN A 605 21.59 -18.08 0.31
N ARG A 606 22.86 -17.64 0.35
CA ARG A 606 23.66 -17.35 -0.84
C ARG A 606 24.72 -18.43 -1.03
N LEU A 607 24.89 -18.86 -2.28
CA LEU A 607 25.91 -19.81 -2.68
C LEU A 607 26.77 -19.21 -3.80
N GLN A 608 28.09 -19.22 -3.62
CA GLN A 608 29.06 -18.84 -4.65
C GLN A 608 29.27 -20.01 -5.63
N ILE A 609 29.16 -19.73 -6.92
CA ILE A 609 29.55 -20.66 -7.97
C ILE A 609 31.07 -20.65 -8.07
N THR A 610 31.67 -21.84 -7.94
CA THR A 610 33.11 -22.07 -8.15
C THR A 610 33.33 -22.98 -9.35
N GLU A 611 34.59 -23.26 -9.66
CA GLU A 611 34.94 -24.19 -10.73
C GLU A 611 34.55 -25.64 -10.46
N GLN A 612 34.15 -26.05 -9.25
CA GLN A 612 33.85 -27.46 -8.96
C GLN A 612 32.52 -27.68 -8.25
N GLN A 613 32.06 -26.70 -7.49
CA GLN A 613 30.88 -26.84 -6.64
C GLN A 613 30.24 -25.49 -6.31
N LEU A 614 29.10 -25.52 -5.62
CA LEU A 614 28.53 -24.35 -4.99
C LEU A 614 29.01 -24.28 -3.53
N LEU A 615 29.50 -23.12 -3.09
CA LEU A 615 29.97 -22.91 -1.73
C LEU A 615 29.05 -21.95 -0.98
N PRO A 616 28.63 -22.24 0.26
CA PRO A 616 27.84 -21.31 1.04
C PRO A 616 28.63 -20.04 1.34
N LEU A 617 27.98 -18.90 1.19
CA LEU A 617 28.50 -17.62 1.65
C LEU A 617 27.95 -17.35 3.05
N ALA A 618 28.77 -16.74 3.90
CA ALA A 618 28.34 -16.26 5.20
C ALA A 618 27.18 -15.25 5.06
N ASP A 619 26.28 -15.27 6.03
CA ASP A 619 25.17 -14.33 6.17
C ASP A 619 25.61 -12.99 6.79
N TRP A 620 26.82 -12.93 7.34
CA TRP A 620 27.49 -11.75 7.86
C TRP A 620 28.65 -11.25 6.97
N ARG A 621 29.03 -9.98 7.16
CA ARG A 621 30.15 -9.32 6.48
C ARG A 621 31.27 -8.97 7.46
N LEU A 622 32.53 -9.10 7.06
CA LEU A 622 33.65 -8.52 7.83
C LEU A 622 33.79 -7.04 7.45
N VAL A 623 33.84 -6.14 8.44
CA VAL A 623 33.95 -4.69 8.20
C VAL A 623 35.15 -4.09 8.92
N ASP A 624 35.77 -3.09 8.28
CA ASP A 624 36.96 -2.39 8.76
C ASP A 624 36.67 -0.96 9.23
N ARG A 625 35.41 -0.53 9.14
CA ARG A 625 34.97 0.84 9.40
C ARG A 625 33.60 0.88 10.06
N PRO A 626 33.22 2.02 10.67
CA PRO A 626 31.88 2.22 11.19
C PRO A 626 30.83 2.03 10.10
N GLN A 627 29.75 1.33 10.45
CA GLN A 627 28.60 1.18 9.57
C GLN A 627 27.63 2.35 9.78
N ALA A 628 26.91 2.71 8.71
CA ALA A 628 25.89 3.74 8.75
C ALA A 628 24.69 3.33 9.62
N ALA A 629 23.93 4.30 10.10
CA ALA A 629 22.69 4.07 10.86
C ALA A 629 21.61 3.30 10.06
N VAL A 630 21.69 3.32 8.73
CA VAL A 630 20.79 2.60 7.81
C VAL A 630 21.39 1.26 7.34
N ALA A 631 22.59 0.92 7.81
CA ALA A 631 23.31 -0.25 7.32
C ALA A 631 22.53 -1.54 7.54
N GLU A 632 22.52 -2.39 6.53
CA GLU A 632 21.67 -3.58 6.48
C GLU A 632 22.51 -4.87 6.54
N GLY A 633 21.94 -5.87 7.22
CA GLY A 633 22.54 -7.18 7.41
C GLY A 633 23.59 -7.25 8.51
N ASP A 634 23.98 -8.47 8.81
CA ASP A 634 24.86 -8.79 9.93
C ASP A 634 26.32 -8.50 9.57
N PHE A 635 27.12 -8.08 10.55
CA PHE A 635 28.53 -7.82 10.34
C PHE A 635 29.39 -8.05 11.58
N ILE A 636 30.68 -8.29 11.34
CA ILE A 636 31.72 -8.41 12.37
C ILE A 636 32.71 -7.26 12.18
N GLN A 637 32.94 -6.48 13.24
CA GLN A 637 33.99 -5.47 13.31
C GLN A 637 35.07 -5.91 14.31
N PRO A 638 36.27 -6.31 13.85
CA PRO A 638 37.40 -6.62 14.73
C PRO A 638 37.84 -5.39 15.54
N ALA A 639 38.30 -5.61 16.77
CA ALA A 639 38.94 -4.56 17.56
C ALA A 639 40.30 -4.19 16.92
N PRO A 640 40.72 -2.90 16.95
CA PRO A 640 41.97 -2.46 16.35
C PRO A 640 43.23 -3.14 16.90
N ASP A 641 43.19 -3.62 18.14
CA ASP A 641 44.29 -4.34 18.79
C ASP A 641 44.32 -5.85 18.46
N GLY A 642 43.31 -6.35 17.73
CA GLY A 642 43.15 -7.74 17.33
C GLY A 642 42.77 -8.70 18.47
N ARG A 643 42.45 -8.21 19.67
CA ARG A 643 42.17 -9.06 20.84
C ARG A 643 40.69 -9.36 21.07
N ASP A 644 39.82 -8.60 20.42
CA ASP A 644 38.37 -8.75 20.50
C ASP A 644 37.73 -8.52 19.12
N ALA A 645 36.44 -8.80 19.00
CA ALA A 645 35.64 -8.51 17.82
C ALA A 645 34.17 -8.31 18.22
N ALA A 646 33.47 -7.44 17.51
CA ALA A 646 32.06 -7.14 17.73
C ALA A 646 31.22 -7.74 16.59
N TRP A 647 30.36 -8.70 16.89
CA TRP A 647 29.36 -9.21 15.95
C TRP A 647 28.02 -8.55 16.22
N LEU A 648 27.53 -7.75 15.27
CA LEU A 648 26.20 -7.16 15.31
C LEU A 648 25.30 -7.85 14.28
N PHE A 649 24.11 -8.26 14.72
CA PHE A 649 23.15 -8.98 13.88
C PHE A 649 21.71 -8.61 14.19
N GLY A 650 20.82 -8.89 13.23
CA GLY A 650 19.38 -8.81 13.47
C GLY A 650 18.79 -7.41 13.54
N SER A 651 19.49 -6.40 13.00
CA SER A 651 18.94 -5.05 12.88
C SER A 651 17.91 -4.98 11.76
N GLU A 652 16.73 -4.44 12.08
CA GLU A 652 15.57 -4.38 11.19
C GLU A 652 15.02 -2.96 11.07
N THR A 653 14.12 -2.73 10.12
CA THR A 653 13.36 -1.48 10.03
C THR A 653 12.21 -1.49 11.05
N GLU A 654 11.62 -0.33 11.34
CA GLU A 654 10.42 -0.24 12.18
C GLU A 654 9.20 -0.98 11.59
N TYR A 655 9.20 -1.28 10.29
CA TYR A 655 8.09 -1.92 9.60
C TYR A 655 8.15 -3.45 9.66
N ALA A 656 9.35 -4.02 9.80
CA ALA A 656 9.60 -5.46 9.76
C ALA A 656 8.87 -6.18 8.60
N ASP A 657 8.88 -5.56 7.41
CA ASP A 657 8.20 -6.03 6.20
C ASP A 657 9.21 -6.56 5.15
N SER A 658 8.69 -7.03 4.01
CA SER A 658 9.52 -7.59 2.93
C SER A 658 10.21 -6.52 2.07
N TRP A 659 9.84 -5.25 2.23
CA TRP A 659 10.37 -4.16 1.42
C TRP A 659 11.81 -3.85 1.80
N LEU A 660 12.68 -3.61 0.80
CA LEU A 660 14.11 -3.38 1.00
C LEU A 660 14.44 -2.16 1.87
N ARG A 661 13.61 -1.10 1.77
CA ARG A 661 13.65 0.11 2.63
C ARG A 661 15.07 0.67 2.79
N GLU A 662 15.82 0.79 1.69
CA GLU A 662 17.27 1.13 1.68
C GLU A 662 17.66 2.38 2.48
N SER A 663 16.78 3.38 2.52
CA SER A 663 17.00 4.66 3.18
C SER A 663 16.60 4.69 4.65
N SER A 664 15.90 3.68 5.14
CA SER A 664 15.33 3.68 6.49
C SER A 664 16.38 3.32 7.54
N PRO A 665 16.37 3.94 8.73
CA PRO A 665 17.28 3.53 9.80
C PRO A 665 16.93 2.13 10.30
N ARG A 666 17.94 1.45 10.86
CA ARG A 666 17.77 0.11 11.45
C ARG A 666 17.86 0.15 12.98
N LEU A 667 17.12 -0.73 13.65
CA LEU A 667 17.00 -0.83 15.11
C LEU A 667 16.84 -2.29 15.56
N GLY A 668 16.79 -2.53 16.87
CA GLY A 668 16.51 -3.86 17.44
C GLY A 668 17.63 -4.89 17.29
N GLY A 669 18.81 -4.47 16.81
CA GLY A 669 19.97 -5.33 16.62
C GLY A 669 20.55 -5.84 17.93
N HIS A 670 21.33 -6.91 17.81
CA HIS A 670 21.97 -7.61 18.92
C HIS A 670 23.47 -7.59 18.70
N LEU A 671 24.23 -7.40 19.77
CA LEU A 671 25.69 -7.38 19.74
C LEU A 671 26.25 -8.46 20.65
N LEU A 672 27.22 -9.22 20.14
CA LEU A 672 28.08 -10.10 20.91
C LEU A 672 29.55 -9.76 20.66
N THR A 673 30.32 -9.50 21.72
CA THR A 673 31.77 -9.41 21.62
C THR A 673 32.44 -10.78 21.76
N ALA A 674 33.62 -10.98 21.18
CA ALA A 674 34.40 -12.21 21.36
C ALA A 674 34.78 -12.42 22.83
N SER A 675 34.94 -11.34 23.61
CA SER A 675 35.10 -11.37 25.07
C SER A 675 33.82 -11.73 25.86
N GLY A 676 32.68 -11.92 25.19
CA GLY A 676 31.43 -12.41 25.76
C GLY A 676 30.45 -11.34 26.26
N CYS A 677 30.69 -10.05 26.00
CA CYS A 677 29.70 -9.01 26.29
C CYS A 677 28.54 -9.09 25.29
N ALA A 678 27.32 -9.20 25.79
CA ALA A 678 26.12 -9.34 24.99
C ALA A 678 25.14 -8.22 25.30
N LEU A 679 24.68 -7.52 24.27
CA LEU A 679 23.77 -6.38 24.37
C LEU A 679 22.64 -6.51 23.36
N THR A 680 21.46 -6.03 23.75
CA THR A 680 20.24 -6.04 22.95
C THR A 680 19.85 -4.63 22.51
N ASP A 681 18.97 -4.58 21.52
CA ASP A 681 18.28 -3.35 21.11
C ASP A 681 19.24 -2.24 20.69
N LEU A 682 20.06 -2.55 19.69
CA LEU A 682 21.08 -1.66 19.13
C LEU A 682 20.76 -1.30 17.68
N ALA A 683 21.28 -0.16 17.25
CA ALA A 683 21.36 0.23 15.86
C ALA A 683 22.75 -0.15 15.29
N PRO A 684 22.90 -0.28 13.96
CA PRO A 684 24.11 -0.82 13.35
C PRO A 684 25.35 0.07 13.47
N SER A 685 25.24 1.35 13.86
CA SER A 685 26.43 2.20 13.94
C SER A 685 27.22 1.94 15.22
N LEU A 686 28.43 1.41 15.06
CA LEU A 686 29.40 1.17 16.13
C LEU A 686 30.85 1.47 15.71
N ILE A 687 31.71 1.78 16.69
CA ILE A 687 33.15 1.94 16.50
C ILE A 687 33.94 1.60 17.78
N TRP A 688 35.05 0.88 17.61
CA TRP A 688 36.03 0.63 18.66
C TRP A 688 36.93 1.85 18.94
N SER A 689 37.31 2.04 20.20
CA SER A 689 38.45 2.90 20.57
C SER A 689 39.76 2.35 20.01
N ALA A 690 40.72 3.24 19.78
CA ALA A 690 42.04 2.90 19.24
C ALA A 690 42.80 1.79 20.03
N ASP A 691 42.53 1.65 21.34
CA ASP A 691 43.11 0.60 22.19
C ASP A 691 42.28 -0.69 22.30
N GLY A 692 41.15 -0.79 21.59
CA GLY A 692 40.25 -1.95 21.62
C GLY A 692 39.45 -2.14 22.90
N ARG A 693 39.58 -1.26 23.91
CA ARG A 693 38.89 -1.44 25.21
C ARG A 693 37.44 -0.99 25.20
N TYR A 694 37.14 0.10 24.52
CA TYR A 694 35.83 0.72 24.53
C TYR A 694 35.15 0.53 23.18
N LEU A 695 33.85 0.29 23.23
CA LEU A 695 33.01 0.22 22.05
C LEU A 695 31.89 1.25 22.17
N ALA A 696 31.91 2.25 21.29
CA ALA A 696 30.83 3.22 21.16
C ALA A 696 29.74 2.63 20.26
N LEU A 697 28.50 2.70 20.75
CA LEU A 697 27.33 2.05 20.17
C LEU A 697 26.19 3.06 20.03
N THR A 698 25.28 2.80 19.12
CA THR A 698 24.08 3.62 18.93
C THR A 698 22.81 2.80 19.14
N ARG A 699 21.73 3.46 19.58
CA ARG A 699 20.38 2.90 19.71
C ARG A 699 19.38 3.89 19.13
N LEU A 700 18.38 3.38 18.43
CA LEU A 700 17.23 4.15 17.97
C LEU A 700 16.00 3.75 18.78
N ARG A 701 15.30 4.74 19.33
CA ARG A 701 13.99 4.57 19.96
C ARG A 701 12.90 5.21 19.10
N LEU A 702 11.82 4.47 18.93
CA LEU A 702 10.56 4.98 18.41
C LEU A 702 9.76 5.53 19.60
N ASP A 703 9.06 6.64 19.43
CA ASP A 703 8.19 7.26 20.44
C ASP A 703 8.87 7.85 21.69
N VAL A 704 9.92 8.66 21.48
CA VAL A 704 10.43 9.55 22.54
C VAL A 704 9.69 10.88 22.45
N GLU A 705 9.26 11.45 23.60
CA GLU A 705 8.58 12.76 23.79
C GLU A 705 8.06 13.46 22.51
N ASP A 706 6.73 13.60 22.40
CA ASP A 706 6.01 14.16 21.23
C ASP A 706 6.01 13.28 19.96
N GLY A 707 6.29 11.97 20.10
CA GLY A 707 6.17 10.99 19.00
C GLY A 707 7.32 11.04 18.00
N HIS A 708 8.48 11.55 18.41
CA HIS A 708 9.66 11.65 17.56
C HIS A 708 10.62 10.47 17.77
N ARG A 709 11.31 10.08 16.69
CA ARG A 709 12.43 9.14 16.74
C ARG A 709 13.61 9.81 17.43
N ALA A 710 14.34 9.06 18.26
CA ALA A 710 15.50 9.60 18.94
C ALA A 710 16.66 8.59 19.02
N TRP A 711 17.85 9.12 18.74
CA TRP A 711 19.12 8.41 18.79
C TRP A 711 19.82 8.58 20.14
N GLN A 712 20.37 7.50 20.66
CA GLN A 712 21.11 7.48 21.91
C GLN A 712 22.51 6.89 21.71
N LEU A 713 23.49 7.47 22.40
CA LEU A 713 24.86 6.98 22.46
C LEU A 713 25.06 6.09 23.69
N LEU A 714 25.74 4.96 23.50
CA LEU A 714 26.15 4.06 24.56
C LEU A 714 27.66 3.81 24.46
N LEU A 715 28.28 3.56 25.61
CA LEU A 715 29.71 3.22 25.70
C LEU A 715 29.86 1.93 26.52
N LEU A 716 30.33 0.88 25.86
CA LEU A 716 30.66 -0.40 26.47
C LEU A 716 32.16 -0.41 26.83
N ASP A 717 32.49 -0.69 28.09
CA ASP A 717 33.85 -1.04 28.53
C ASP A 717 33.93 -2.56 28.63
N VAL A 718 34.58 -3.21 27.65
CA VAL A 718 34.66 -4.68 27.58
C VAL A 718 35.55 -5.28 28.66
N HIS A 719 36.50 -4.51 29.22
CA HIS A 719 37.38 -4.96 30.28
C HIS A 719 36.69 -4.90 31.63
N GLN A 720 35.98 -3.80 31.92
CA GLN A 720 35.22 -3.65 33.16
C GLN A 720 33.84 -4.32 33.09
N ARG A 721 33.41 -4.79 31.92
CA ARG A 721 32.09 -5.37 31.66
C ARG A 721 31.00 -4.43 32.17
N SER A 722 31.04 -3.19 31.69
CA SER A 722 30.08 -2.15 32.10
C SER A 722 29.58 -1.35 30.92
N LEU A 723 28.32 -0.95 30.96
CA LEU A 723 27.67 -0.14 29.96
C LEU A 723 27.33 1.23 30.54
N ARG A 724 27.68 2.29 29.81
CA ARG A 724 27.28 3.67 30.11
C ARG A 724 26.32 4.13 29.04
N ILE A 725 25.23 4.76 29.45
CA ILE A 725 24.16 5.24 28.55
C ILE A 725 24.12 6.76 28.66
N ALA A 726 24.26 7.46 27.54
CA ALA A 726 24.19 8.91 27.52
C ALA A 726 22.74 9.36 27.83
N PRO A 727 22.54 10.25 28.83
CA PRO A 727 21.19 10.72 29.18
C PRO A 727 20.63 11.69 28.13
N GLN A 728 21.50 12.32 27.33
CA GLN A 728 21.09 13.24 26.28
C GLN A 728 20.86 12.48 24.97
N TRP A 729 19.68 12.69 24.38
CA TRP A 729 19.36 12.21 23.05
C TRP A 729 20.11 13.02 21.99
N LEU A 730 20.71 12.34 21.02
CA LEU A 730 21.34 12.99 19.87
C LEU A 730 20.30 13.63 18.95
N ARG A 731 19.05 13.12 18.97
CA ARG A 731 17.88 13.45 18.12
C ARG A 731 18.08 13.25 16.61
N HIS A 732 19.28 13.51 16.12
CA HIS A 732 19.70 13.39 14.73
C HIS A 732 20.39 12.06 14.46
N ARG A 733 20.30 11.58 13.22
CA ARG A 733 20.91 10.33 12.77
C ARG A 733 22.45 10.40 12.89
N PRO A 734 23.10 9.48 13.63
CA PRO A 734 24.53 9.48 13.82
C PRO A 734 25.28 8.67 12.75
N LEU A 735 26.49 9.11 12.45
CA LEU A 735 27.54 8.34 11.78
C LEU A 735 28.82 8.50 12.59
N LEU A 736 29.25 7.42 13.23
CA LEU A 736 30.52 7.40 13.96
C LEU A 736 31.69 7.49 12.97
N ARG A 737 32.70 8.31 13.27
CA ARG A 737 33.83 8.58 12.34
C ARG A 737 35.16 8.13 12.91
N ARG A 738 35.44 8.45 14.18
CA ARG A 738 36.72 8.16 14.82
C ARG A 738 36.54 8.04 16.32
N PHE A 739 37.31 7.15 16.94
CA PHE A 739 37.39 7.03 18.39
C PHE A 739 38.83 6.79 18.81
N ASP A 740 39.46 7.83 19.35
CA ASP A 740 40.83 7.77 19.85
C ASP A 740 40.88 7.78 21.38
N HIS A 741 42.08 7.94 21.95
CA HIS A 741 42.28 7.92 23.40
C HIS A 741 41.70 9.14 24.14
N GLN A 742 41.31 10.20 23.43
CA GLN A 742 40.81 11.45 24.00
C GLN A 742 39.33 11.65 23.70
N ASP A 743 38.91 11.46 22.45
CA ASP A 743 37.59 11.88 21.97
C ASP A 743 36.91 10.81 21.09
N LEU A 744 35.58 10.80 21.16
CA LEU A 744 34.69 10.19 20.18
C LEU A 744 34.19 11.26 19.21
N GLU A 745 34.42 11.07 17.91
CA GLU A 745 33.95 11.94 16.84
C GLU A 745 32.85 11.26 16.02
N LEU A 746 31.72 11.97 15.90
CA LEU A 746 30.58 11.55 15.11
C LEU A 746 30.01 12.70 14.28
N ARG A 747 29.32 12.34 13.20
CA ARG A 747 28.57 13.26 12.36
C ARG A 747 27.08 13.04 12.59
N LEU A 748 26.32 14.12 12.72
CA LEU A 748 24.88 14.12 12.95
C LEU A 748 24.17 14.70 11.74
N PHE A 749 23.19 13.98 11.19
CA PHE A 749 22.38 14.41 10.06
C PHE A 749 20.98 14.77 10.52
N GLU A 750 20.42 15.85 9.96
CA GLU A 750 19.11 16.37 10.38
C GLU A 750 17.99 15.36 10.17
N ARG A 751 18.07 14.58 9.09
CA ARG A 751 17.08 13.56 8.73
C ARG A 751 17.43 12.21 9.33
N ASP A 752 16.39 11.51 9.77
CA ASP A 752 16.51 10.14 10.30
C ASP A 752 16.65 9.06 9.21
N TRP A 753 16.39 9.40 7.95
CA TRP A 753 16.56 8.52 6.78
C TRP A 753 17.64 9.06 5.83
N GLN A 754 18.21 8.17 5.01
CA GLN A 754 19.22 8.50 4.00
C GLN A 754 18.57 8.79 2.66
N ALA A 755 18.41 10.06 2.28
CA ALA A 755 17.99 10.38 0.92
C ALA A 755 19.13 10.07 -0.07
N ALA A 756 18.79 9.62 -1.28
CA ALA A 756 19.79 9.38 -2.33
C ALA A 756 20.56 10.66 -2.70
N ASP A 757 19.86 11.80 -2.71
CA ASP A 757 20.41 13.13 -2.97
C ASP A 757 20.50 13.97 -1.68
N ASP A 758 21.00 13.38 -0.58
CA ASP A 758 21.11 14.09 0.70
C ASP A 758 22.16 15.20 0.61
N ALA A 759 21.68 16.45 0.53
CA ALA A 759 22.53 17.64 0.49
C ALA A 759 23.02 18.07 1.89
N ASP A 760 22.55 17.42 2.96
CA ASP A 760 22.99 17.71 4.33
C ASP A 760 24.45 17.22 4.53
N PRO A 761 25.43 18.13 4.70
CA PRO A 761 26.81 17.71 4.94
C PRO A 761 27.01 17.05 6.31
N GLY A 762 26.02 17.16 7.20
CA GLY A 762 26.02 16.71 8.58
C GLY A 762 26.86 17.62 9.50
N ARG A 763 26.44 17.75 10.75
CA ARG A 763 27.17 18.50 11.79
C ARG A 763 28.15 17.59 12.52
N SER A 764 29.42 17.99 12.61
CA SER A 764 30.41 17.27 13.43
C SER A 764 30.18 17.52 14.92
N LEU A 765 30.21 16.46 15.72
CA LEU A 765 30.16 16.48 17.18
C LEU A 765 31.35 15.70 17.72
N ARG A 766 32.05 16.27 18.71
CA ARG A 766 33.15 15.62 19.43
C ARG A 766 32.78 15.53 20.90
N LEU A 767 32.93 14.34 21.47
CA LEU A 767 32.60 14.04 22.85
C LEU A 767 33.86 13.53 23.55
N PRO A 768 34.36 14.23 24.59
CA PRO A 768 35.50 13.76 25.34
C PRO A 768 35.23 12.42 26.02
N LEU A 769 36.17 11.48 25.87
CA LEU A 769 36.09 10.17 26.52
C LEU A 769 35.98 10.31 28.04
N ALA A 770 36.65 11.30 28.63
CA ALA A 770 36.56 11.58 30.06
C ALA A 770 35.11 11.90 30.51
N GLU A 771 34.35 12.64 29.70
CA GLU A 771 32.93 12.93 29.98
C GLU A 771 32.07 11.69 29.82
N LEU A 772 32.32 10.88 28.78
CA LEU A 772 31.62 9.62 28.57
C LEU A 772 31.88 8.63 29.72
N LEU A 773 33.11 8.57 30.25
CA LEU A 773 33.48 7.71 31.37
C LEU A 773 32.90 8.16 32.70
N ALA A 774 32.61 9.46 32.86
CA ALA A 774 31.95 10.03 34.03
C ALA A 774 30.45 9.72 34.11
N LEU A 775 29.85 9.22 33.02
CA LEU A 775 28.47 8.76 33.01
C LEU A 775 28.27 7.56 33.97
N PRO A 776 27.06 7.40 34.56
CA PRO A 776 26.74 6.25 35.40
C PRO A 776 26.99 4.93 34.67
N ALA A 777 27.82 4.07 35.26
CA ALA A 777 28.14 2.76 34.73
C ALA A 777 27.17 1.70 35.29
N GLN A 778 26.55 0.94 34.40
CA GLN A 778 25.77 -0.25 34.74
C GLN A 778 26.65 -1.48 34.56
N ALA A 779 26.84 -2.28 35.60
CA ALA A 779 27.62 -3.50 35.52
C ALA A 779 26.85 -4.57 34.73
N LEU A 780 27.58 -5.31 33.89
CA LEU A 780 27.09 -6.53 33.26
C LEU A 780 27.34 -7.70 34.22
N GLU A 781 26.35 -8.58 34.35
CA GLU A 781 26.39 -9.74 35.24
C GLU A 781 26.84 -11.00 34.45
N PRO A 782 27.64 -11.88 35.07
CA PRO A 782 28.12 -13.09 34.43
C PRO A 782 27.02 -14.16 34.32
N HIS A 783 26.84 -14.70 33.11
CA HIS A 783 25.93 -15.82 32.82
C HIS A 783 26.60 -16.85 31.92
N GLN A 784 27.23 -17.88 32.51
CA GLN A 784 27.88 -19.00 31.80
C GLN A 784 28.77 -18.57 30.62
N GLY A 785 29.73 -17.67 30.88
CA GLY A 785 30.67 -17.17 29.87
C GLY A 785 30.18 -15.94 29.10
N LEU A 786 28.95 -15.49 29.34
CA LEU A 786 28.40 -14.23 28.82
C LEU A 786 28.34 -13.15 29.89
N TRP A 787 28.28 -11.89 29.46
CA TRP A 787 28.09 -10.71 30.30
C TRP A 787 26.88 -9.94 29.80
N LEU A 788 25.81 -9.93 30.59
CA LEU A 788 24.50 -9.37 30.23
C LEU A 788 24.09 -8.26 31.20
N LEU A 789 23.24 -7.33 30.77
CA LEU A 789 22.58 -6.44 31.73
C LEU A 789 21.63 -7.25 32.61
N ALA A 790 21.45 -6.84 33.86
CA ALA A 790 20.51 -7.49 34.79
C ALA A 790 19.08 -7.59 34.21
N ALA A 791 18.65 -6.57 33.45
CA ALA A 791 17.36 -6.57 32.76
C ALA A 791 17.25 -7.65 31.66
N ASP A 792 18.38 -8.04 31.05
CA ASP A 792 18.46 -9.01 29.95
C ASP A 792 18.79 -10.43 30.44
N ALA A 793 18.89 -10.66 31.75
CA ALA A 793 19.23 -11.98 32.31
C ALA A 793 18.26 -13.09 31.86
N HIS A 794 16.99 -12.74 31.61
CA HIS A 794 15.97 -13.65 31.09
C HIS A 794 16.28 -14.18 29.67
N LEU A 795 17.14 -13.50 28.91
CA LEU A 795 17.56 -13.89 27.56
C LEU A 795 18.83 -14.76 27.55
N ALA A 796 19.43 -15.06 28.70
CA ALA A 796 20.70 -15.79 28.79
C ALA A 796 20.66 -17.15 28.05
N GLY A 797 19.55 -17.88 28.15
CA GLY A 797 19.38 -19.16 27.44
C GLY A 797 19.38 -18.99 25.92
N ALA A 798 18.75 -17.95 25.38
CA ALA A 798 18.74 -17.67 23.94
C ALA A 798 20.15 -17.29 23.44
N TRP A 799 20.89 -16.47 24.20
CA TRP A 799 22.27 -16.10 23.87
C TRP A 799 23.26 -17.27 23.91
N GLN A 800 23.00 -18.28 24.73
CA GLN A 800 23.78 -19.52 24.81
C GLN A 800 23.45 -20.47 23.65
N ALA A 801 22.18 -20.55 23.25
CA ALA A 801 21.74 -21.37 22.13
C ALA A 801 22.14 -20.79 20.75
N LEU A 802 22.46 -19.49 20.69
CA LEU A 802 22.86 -18.81 19.47
C LEU A 802 24.13 -19.43 18.86
N ALA A 803 24.01 -19.91 17.62
CA ALA A 803 25.16 -20.34 16.83
C ALA A 803 26.13 -19.17 16.62
N ARG A 804 27.41 -19.36 16.97
CA ARG A 804 28.45 -18.35 16.79
C ARG A 804 28.88 -18.29 15.32
N PRO A 805 29.26 -17.12 14.80
CA PRO A 805 29.76 -17.00 13.43
C PRO A 805 31.07 -17.76 13.27
N GLU A 806 31.27 -18.39 12.11
CA GLU A 806 32.52 -19.05 11.74
C GLU A 806 33.63 -18.03 11.45
N HIS A 807 34.10 -17.35 12.49
CA HIS A 807 35.18 -16.37 12.44
C HIS A 807 36.22 -16.70 13.51
N PRO A 808 37.54 -16.59 13.24
CA PRO A 808 38.58 -16.97 14.20
C PRO A 808 38.45 -16.32 15.59
N ALA A 809 37.93 -15.09 15.66
CA ALA A 809 37.71 -14.40 16.93
C ALA A 809 36.60 -15.02 17.80
N PHE A 810 35.67 -15.78 17.23
CA PHE A 810 34.51 -16.38 17.94
C PHE A 810 34.59 -17.91 18.04
N GLY A 811 35.65 -18.53 17.53
CA GLY A 811 35.90 -19.96 17.69
C GLY A 811 36.36 -20.32 19.11
N PRO A 812 36.33 -21.61 19.49
CA PRO A 812 36.96 -22.05 20.72
C PRO A 812 38.44 -21.65 20.69
N ALA A 813 38.89 -20.90 21.69
CA ALA A 813 40.30 -20.59 21.85
C ALA A 813 41.10 -21.90 21.88
N ALA A 814 42.11 -22.01 21.02
CA ALA A 814 43.02 -23.15 20.98
C ALA A 814 43.79 -23.31 22.30
#